data_AF-A0A933FEK2-F1
#
_entry.id   AF-A0A933FEK2-F1
#
_cell.length_a   1.000
_cell.length_b   1.000
_cell.length_c   1.000
_cell.angle_alpha   90.00
_cell.angle_beta   90.00
_cell.angle_gamma   90.00
#
_symmetry.space_group_name_H-M   'P 1'
#
loop_
_entity.id
_entity.type
_entity.pdbx_description
1 polymer ?
#
loop_
_entity_poly.entity_id
_entity_poly.type
_entity_poly.pdbx_seq_one_letter_code
_entity_poly.pdbx_strand_id
1 'polypeptide(L)'
;LEALAEHGRFRDWFDGGHEPPAAVELPAPRGPVRLVPPLEDGRALGEAKRLLSHGTGGPAARVNPFVFHPLGAPLESAPSSGLEGFAFAERRLAATLGRERLAHHIDDSARYLDALLAPVAWTAEGRARISEIRASGGSRLERYGRLMEFVARYTEELRAGVASADRAAWVRSARIYEIFPRAFNLQGKRAASGGKSKPRFFADFRERDLAEIRDAGFDTLWVMGIFPIGRRAPFGTAGGSPYSIQDYEAVNPELGTPSEFKAFVERAHQAGMRVLIDLVANHTSMDSKLLLEDPSFFLHRPAGDGPPPKGFFEHRDPASDQDLWIRHGGYDSYGSLAFWEDTAQLDYSNVRLRRRMLAVAEGWVRDFGVDGFRVDMAYQILNRYFSRNWGLAMPRREFLEELATEIKAKHPGTAFIAEAYDGFDELDRAGFDLIYSKNDIERPGGHAGWYDALVSRDPAWIRRAIRRASFLAWQRGGAGALPFTGNHDEPAPRRALGAWMEGATFLTLLQPGSLLFYGSQEIGFDRPNLEKEPKSIPFSVPVQVDWAAPDAKIKRFHQETFALAGEIHGLLGASDMEPLPLDESPGWVGFLLVSRQPRSLRAAAVVANPTDREVDVRFSHPETGSQYSGRLPPWGYRLVRF
;
A
#
# COMPACT_ATOMS: atom_id res chain seq x y z
N LEU A 1 31.26 -39.82 -23.14
CA LEU A 1 32.62 -39.65 -22.56
C LEU A 1 33.51 -40.85 -22.86
N GLU A 2 33.00 -42.08 -22.88
CA GLU A 2 33.76 -43.26 -23.35
C GLU A 2 33.98 -43.32 -24.88
N ALA A 3 33.24 -42.54 -25.69
CA ALA A 3 33.38 -42.53 -27.15
C ALA A 3 34.54 -41.65 -27.69
N LEU A 4 35.38 -41.03 -26.85
CA LEU A 4 36.51 -40.21 -27.29
C LEU A 4 37.89 -40.82 -27.00
N ALA A 5 37.94 -42.05 -26.46
CA ALA A 5 39.19 -42.72 -26.10
C ALA A 5 39.86 -43.48 -27.26
N GLU A 6 39.25 -43.58 -28.45
CA GLU A 6 39.73 -44.51 -29.49
C GLU A 6 40.71 -43.94 -30.52
N HIS A 7 40.99 -42.64 -30.56
CA HIS A 7 41.95 -42.09 -31.54
C HIS A 7 43.14 -41.38 -30.89
N GLY A 8 44.15 -42.20 -30.56
CA GLY A 8 45.42 -41.81 -29.97
C GLY A 8 46.31 -40.96 -30.89
N ARG A 9 46.23 -39.64 -30.70
CA ARG A 9 47.31 -38.70 -31.06
C ARG A 9 47.41 -37.62 -29.98
N PHE A 10 48.14 -37.92 -28.90
CA PHE A 10 48.39 -36.96 -27.81
C PHE A 10 49.81 -37.05 -27.23
N ARG A 11 50.78 -37.58 -28.00
CA ARG A 11 52.16 -37.78 -27.50
C ARG A 11 53.25 -36.94 -28.18
N ASP A 12 52.94 -36.20 -29.23
CA ASP A 12 53.96 -35.48 -30.02
C ASP A 12 54.10 -33.99 -29.68
N TRP A 13 53.49 -33.50 -28.59
CA TRP A 13 53.49 -32.06 -28.29
C TRP A 13 54.48 -31.61 -27.21
N PHE A 14 55.14 -32.52 -26.50
CA PHE A 14 55.90 -32.16 -25.29
C PHE A 14 57.44 -32.06 -25.41
N ASP A 15 58.05 -32.34 -26.56
CA ASP A 15 59.52 -32.35 -26.70
C ASP A 15 60.09 -31.26 -27.64
N GLY A 16 59.47 -30.08 -27.69
CA GLY A 16 59.96 -28.93 -28.47
C GLY A 16 60.26 -27.73 -27.59
N GLY A 17 61.53 -27.54 -27.20
CA GLY A 17 62.01 -26.43 -26.38
C GLY A 17 61.78 -25.05 -27.00
N HIS A 18 60.77 -24.33 -26.50
CA HIS A 18 60.60 -22.90 -26.65
C HIS A 18 60.39 -22.27 -25.27
N GLU A 19 61.18 -21.25 -24.94
CA GLU A 19 60.98 -20.45 -23.73
C GLU A 19 59.57 -19.82 -23.75
N PRO A 20 58.80 -19.90 -22.65
CA PRO A 20 57.49 -19.28 -22.58
C PRO A 20 57.62 -17.75 -22.58
N PRO A 21 56.77 -17.02 -23.33
CA PRO A 21 56.71 -15.58 -23.21
C PRO A 21 56.33 -15.19 -21.77
N ALA A 22 56.89 -14.08 -21.29
CA ALA A 22 56.65 -13.56 -19.95
C ALA A 22 55.16 -13.61 -19.60
N ALA A 23 54.84 -14.29 -18.50
CA ALA A 23 53.47 -14.45 -18.04
C ALA A 23 52.86 -13.07 -17.83
N VAL A 24 51.83 -12.74 -18.62
CA VAL A 24 50.91 -11.68 -18.25
C VAL A 24 50.18 -12.21 -17.04
N GLU A 25 50.49 -11.69 -15.85
CA GLU A 25 49.67 -11.89 -14.67
C GLU A 25 48.27 -11.38 -14.99
N LEU A 26 47.36 -12.31 -15.31
CA LEU A 26 45.94 -12.03 -15.27
C LEU A 26 45.62 -11.71 -13.81
N PRO A 27 44.99 -10.55 -13.52
CA PRO A 27 44.58 -10.26 -12.16
C PRO A 27 43.73 -11.41 -11.65
N ALA A 28 43.98 -11.84 -10.41
CA ALA A 28 43.21 -12.89 -9.76
C ALA A 28 41.71 -12.63 -9.98
N PRO A 29 40.90 -13.68 -10.24
CA PRO A 29 39.45 -13.50 -10.35
C PRO A 29 39.00 -12.79 -9.09
N ARG A 30 38.54 -11.54 -9.24
CA ARG A 30 37.92 -10.81 -8.14
C ARG A 30 36.84 -11.73 -7.59
N GLY A 31 36.91 -12.04 -6.29
CA GLY A 31 35.83 -12.79 -5.62
C GLY A 31 34.47 -12.15 -5.95
N PRO A 32 33.34 -12.88 -5.80
CA PRO A 32 32.04 -12.39 -6.24
C PRO A 32 31.82 -10.97 -5.72
N VAL A 33 31.85 -10.00 -6.63
CA VAL A 33 31.82 -8.62 -6.20
C VAL A 33 30.41 -8.34 -5.71
N ARG A 34 30.32 -7.87 -4.47
CA ARG A 34 29.04 -7.59 -3.83
C ARG A 34 28.48 -6.32 -4.46
N LEU A 35 27.60 -6.48 -5.43
CA LEU A 35 26.98 -5.42 -6.21
C LEU A 35 26.06 -4.51 -5.36
N VAL A 36 25.61 -5.02 -4.21
CA VAL A 36 24.72 -4.33 -3.27
C VAL A 36 25.40 -4.22 -1.91
N PRO A 37 25.63 -3.00 -1.38
CA PRO A 37 26.20 -2.83 -0.05
C PRO A 37 25.22 -3.35 1.04
N PRO A 38 25.70 -3.60 2.26
CA PRO A 38 24.80 -3.77 3.40
C PRO A 38 23.84 -2.57 3.51
N LEU A 39 22.54 -2.82 3.62
CA LEU A 39 21.51 -1.78 3.71
C LEU A 39 21.13 -1.45 5.16
N GLU A 40 22.00 -1.76 6.11
CA GLU A 40 21.79 -1.53 7.55
C GLU A 40 21.88 -0.03 7.91
N ASP A 41 22.53 0.77 7.08
CA ASP A 41 22.49 2.24 7.14
C ASP A 41 21.18 2.75 6.51
N GLY A 42 20.44 3.58 7.26
CA GLY A 42 19.19 4.19 6.80
C GLY A 42 19.34 4.99 5.49
N ARG A 43 20.53 5.56 5.22
CA ARG A 43 20.79 6.23 3.94
C ARG A 43 20.83 5.24 2.78
N ALA A 44 21.61 4.16 2.90
CA ALA A 44 21.74 3.14 1.87
C ALA A 44 20.41 2.43 1.59
N LEU A 45 19.64 2.13 2.65
CA LEU A 45 18.27 1.62 2.52
C LEU A 45 17.38 2.58 1.73
N GLY A 46 17.41 3.87 2.05
CA GLY A 46 16.66 4.90 1.32
C GLY A 46 17.06 4.99 -0.16
N GLU A 47 18.36 4.97 -0.47
CA GLU A 47 18.87 4.95 -1.85
C GLU A 47 18.41 3.69 -2.61
N ALA A 48 18.50 2.51 -1.99
CA ALA A 48 18.05 1.25 -2.57
C ALA A 48 16.54 1.25 -2.85
N LYS A 49 15.72 1.72 -1.90
CA LYS A 49 14.27 1.85 -2.07
C LYS A 49 13.94 2.75 -3.26
N ARG A 50 14.58 3.92 -3.39
CA ARG A 50 14.39 4.82 -4.52
C ARG A 50 14.80 4.20 -5.86
N LEU A 51 15.96 3.55 -5.94
CA LEU A 51 16.40 2.87 -7.17
C LEU A 51 15.40 1.80 -7.64
N LEU A 52 14.83 1.06 -6.67
CA LEU A 52 13.82 0.04 -6.94
C LEU A 52 12.49 0.64 -7.41
N SER A 53 11.99 1.70 -6.76
CA SER A 53 10.64 2.23 -7.01
C SER A 53 10.53 3.28 -8.11
N HIS A 54 11.13 4.46 -7.93
CA HIS A 54 10.87 5.65 -8.74
C HIS A 54 12.12 6.36 -9.30
N GLY A 55 13.32 5.85 -8.99
CA GLY A 55 14.61 6.40 -9.40
C GLY A 55 15.12 7.56 -8.53
N THR A 56 16.39 7.91 -8.69
CA THR A 56 17.11 8.85 -7.81
C THR A 56 17.35 10.22 -8.41
N GLY A 57 16.52 10.64 -9.38
CA GLY A 57 16.50 12.04 -9.74
C GLY A 57 16.08 12.86 -8.52
N GLY A 58 16.80 13.95 -8.22
CA GLY A 58 16.42 14.86 -7.13
C GLY A 58 14.99 15.39 -7.28
N PRO A 59 14.51 16.26 -6.37
CA PRO A 59 13.11 16.73 -6.34
C PRO A 59 12.52 17.22 -7.67
N ALA A 60 13.37 17.62 -8.63
CA ALA A 60 12.99 18.11 -9.97
C ALA A 60 13.26 17.13 -11.14
N ALA A 61 13.98 16.02 -10.94
CA ALA A 61 14.34 15.09 -12.02
C ALA A 61 13.42 13.86 -11.99
N ARG A 62 12.24 13.97 -12.61
CA ARG A 62 11.36 12.80 -12.81
C ARG A 62 11.99 11.89 -13.86
N VAL A 63 12.41 10.68 -13.45
CA VAL A 63 12.68 9.60 -14.41
C VAL A 63 11.33 9.11 -14.89
N ASN A 64 11.06 9.18 -16.19
CA ASN A 64 9.84 8.60 -16.75
C ASN A 64 9.95 7.07 -16.75
N PRO A 65 8.83 6.34 -16.60
CA PRO A 65 8.84 4.89 -16.79
C PRO A 65 9.35 4.51 -18.19
N PHE A 66 10.10 3.41 -18.27
CA PHE A 66 10.54 2.89 -19.56
C PHE A 66 9.32 2.43 -20.38
N VAL A 67 9.30 2.77 -21.66
CA VAL A 67 8.25 2.33 -22.59
C VAL A 67 8.83 1.27 -23.51
N PHE A 68 8.29 0.06 -23.41
CA PHE A 68 8.60 -1.03 -24.32
C PHE A 68 7.79 -0.85 -25.60
N HIS A 69 8.47 -1.04 -26.73
CA HIS A 69 7.88 -1.07 -28.07
C HIS A 69 8.08 -2.47 -28.68
N PRO A 70 7.37 -3.52 -28.24
CA PRO A 70 7.61 -4.87 -28.75
C PRO A 70 7.27 -4.99 -30.24
N LEU A 71 8.08 -5.71 -31.01
CA LEU A 71 7.81 -5.91 -32.43
C LEU A 71 6.49 -6.66 -32.65
N GLY A 72 5.58 -6.07 -33.41
CA GLY A 72 4.28 -6.66 -33.74
C GLY A 72 3.32 -6.77 -32.54
N ALA A 73 3.47 -5.92 -31.53
CA ALA A 73 2.56 -5.83 -30.39
C ALA A 73 2.38 -4.36 -29.92
N PRO A 74 1.31 -4.04 -29.17
CA PRO A 74 1.09 -2.71 -28.62
C PRO A 74 2.22 -2.25 -27.69
N LEU A 75 2.36 -0.92 -27.57
CA LEU A 75 3.30 -0.29 -26.64
C LEU A 75 2.91 -0.57 -25.19
N GLU A 76 3.90 -0.72 -24.34
CA GLU A 76 3.70 -0.96 -22.92
C GLU A 76 4.64 -0.12 -22.06
N SER A 77 4.06 0.70 -21.20
CA SER A 77 4.82 1.46 -20.20
C SER A 77 5.04 0.63 -18.94
N ALA A 78 6.25 0.69 -18.37
CA ALA A 78 6.55 0.13 -17.07
C ALA A 78 5.64 0.72 -15.99
N PRO A 79 5.20 -0.07 -14.99
CA PRO A 79 4.29 0.41 -13.95
C PRO A 79 4.92 1.47 -13.03
N SER A 80 6.25 1.48 -12.90
CA SER A 80 7.04 2.51 -12.22
C SER A 80 8.33 2.81 -12.97
N SER A 81 9.02 3.89 -12.57
CA SER A 81 10.27 4.36 -13.19
C SER A 81 11.55 3.77 -12.58
N GLY A 82 11.44 2.97 -11.53
CA GLY A 82 12.58 2.27 -10.93
C GLY A 82 12.88 0.91 -11.57
N LEU A 83 13.86 0.22 -11.00
CA LEU A 83 14.30 -1.12 -11.44
C LEU A 83 13.16 -2.14 -11.37
N GLU A 84 12.29 -2.04 -10.37
CA GLU A 84 11.18 -2.97 -10.19
C GLU A 84 10.16 -2.83 -11.33
N GLY A 85 9.80 -1.60 -11.70
CA GLY A 85 8.90 -1.36 -12.81
C GLY A 85 9.46 -1.91 -14.13
N PHE A 86 10.73 -1.61 -14.41
CA PHE A 86 11.43 -2.10 -15.60
C PHE A 86 11.48 -3.64 -15.65
N ALA A 87 11.97 -4.28 -14.57
CA ALA A 87 12.16 -5.72 -14.51
C ALA A 87 10.82 -6.49 -14.53
N PHE A 88 9.79 -5.96 -13.87
CA PHE A 88 8.46 -6.57 -13.88
C PHE A 88 7.84 -6.55 -15.28
N ALA A 89 7.91 -5.42 -15.98
CA ALA A 89 7.39 -5.28 -17.34
C ALA A 89 8.17 -6.15 -18.33
N GLU A 90 9.52 -6.17 -18.25
CA GLU A 90 10.33 -7.02 -19.14
C GLU A 90 10.02 -8.50 -18.94
N ARG A 91 10.03 -8.99 -17.69
CA ARG A 91 9.76 -10.41 -17.39
C ARG A 91 8.42 -10.84 -17.98
N ARG A 92 7.39 -10.00 -17.80
CA ARG A 92 6.04 -10.27 -18.29
C ARG A 92 5.98 -10.28 -19.81
N LEU A 93 6.50 -9.24 -20.46
CA LEU A 93 6.52 -9.13 -21.91
C LEU A 93 7.33 -10.27 -22.55
N ALA A 94 8.47 -10.64 -21.96
CA ALA A 94 9.29 -11.75 -22.40
C ALA A 94 8.55 -13.09 -22.31
N ALA A 95 7.81 -13.32 -21.22
CA ALA A 95 7.01 -14.54 -21.05
C ALA A 95 5.86 -14.63 -22.07
N THR A 96 5.23 -13.51 -22.42
CA THR A 96 4.08 -13.49 -23.35
C THR A 96 4.48 -13.42 -24.83
N LEU A 97 5.51 -12.64 -25.16
CA LEU A 97 5.87 -12.28 -26.55
C LEU A 97 7.20 -12.89 -27.01
N GLY A 98 8.02 -13.39 -26.08
CA GLY A 98 9.38 -13.82 -26.33
C GLY A 98 10.38 -12.65 -26.40
N ARG A 99 11.60 -12.87 -25.92
CA ARG A 99 12.68 -11.85 -25.90
C ARG A 99 13.13 -11.40 -27.29
N GLU A 100 12.93 -12.22 -28.32
CA GLU A 100 13.19 -11.88 -29.73
C GLU A 100 12.54 -10.55 -30.12
N ARG A 101 11.30 -10.33 -29.67
CA ARG A 101 10.54 -9.11 -29.98
C ARG A 101 10.97 -7.89 -29.18
N LEU A 102 11.81 -8.09 -28.15
CA LEU A 102 12.30 -7.05 -27.26
C LEU A 102 13.78 -6.73 -27.47
N ALA A 103 14.56 -7.64 -28.08
CA ALA A 103 16.02 -7.54 -28.16
C ALA A 103 16.54 -6.25 -28.84
N HIS A 104 15.73 -5.60 -29.67
CA HIS A 104 16.06 -4.30 -30.26
C HIS A 104 16.14 -3.15 -29.24
N HIS A 105 15.55 -3.31 -28.04
CA HIS A 105 15.61 -2.36 -26.93
C HIS A 105 16.95 -2.35 -26.19
N ILE A 106 17.94 -3.16 -26.56
CA ILE A 106 19.17 -3.31 -25.76
C ILE A 106 19.88 -1.98 -25.46
N ASP A 107 20.03 -1.10 -26.45
CA ASP A 107 20.73 0.17 -26.27
C ASP A 107 19.91 1.15 -25.41
N ASP A 108 18.59 1.21 -25.63
CA ASP A 108 17.70 2.07 -24.87
C ASP A 108 17.54 1.59 -23.42
N SER A 109 17.45 0.28 -23.22
CA SER A 109 17.43 -0.36 -21.90
C SER A 109 18.72 -0.06 -21.13
N ALA A 110 19.87 -0.26 -21.76
CA ALA A 110 21.16 0.01 -21.12
C ALA A 110 21.32 1.49 -20.75
N ARG A 111 20.92 2.41 -21.62
CA ARG A 111 20.95 3.86 -21.35
C ARG A 111 20.02 4.24 -20.20
N TYR A 112 18.81 3.68 -20.20
CA TYR A 112 17.82 3.89 -19.15
C TYR A 112 18.32 3.42 -17.78
N LEU A 113 18.82 2.18 -17.72
CA LEU A 113 19.35 1.60 -16.49
C LEU A 113 20.60 2.33 -16.00
N ASP A 114 21.49 2.75 -16.90
CA ASP A 114 22.65 3.56 -16.52
C ASP A 114 22.24 4.89 -15.89
N ALA A 115 21.30 5.60 -16.50
CA ALA A 115 20.78 6.87 -15.99
C ALA A 115 20.05 6.71 -14.65
N LEU A 116 19.32 5.60 -14.48
CA LEU A 116 18.62 5.26 -13.24
C LEU A 116 19.60 5.03 -12.08
N LEU A 117 20.69 4.30 -12.34
CA LEU A 117 21.69 3.95 -11.34
C LEU A 117 22.67 5.11 -11.05
N ALA A 118 23.00 5.92 -12.06
CA ALA A 118 24.07 6.94 -12.00
C ALA A 118 24.09 7.85 -10.75
N PRO A 119 22.95 8.29 -10.17
CA PRO A 119 22.99 9.18 -9.02
C PRO A 119 23.46 8.52 -7.71
N VAL A 120 23.60 7.19 -7.67
CA VAL A 120 23.98 6.46 -6.46
C VAL A 120 25.40 5.90 -6.60
N ALA A 121 26.32 6.38 -5.77
CA ALA A 121 27.75 6.12 -5.96
C ALA A 121 28.11 4.61 -5.94
N TRP A 122 27.49 3.82 -5.06
CA TRP A 122 27.80 2.40 -4.92
C TRP A 122 27.27 1.54 -6.08
N THR A 123 26.47 2.08 -7.00
CA THR A 123 26.02 1.34 -8.19
C THR A 123 27.02 1.38 -9.35
N ALA A 124 28.18 2.04 -9.17
CA ALA A 124 29.17 2.24 -10.24
C ALA A 124 29.59 0.94 -10.91
N GLU A 125 29.74 -0.14 -10.15
CA GLU A 125 30.09 -1.45 -10.69
C GLU A 125 28.94 -2.08 -11.49
N GLY A 126 27.70 -1.96 -11.01
CA GLY A 126 26.53 -2.42 -11.76
C GLY A 126 26.40 -1.69 -13.10
N ARG A 127 26.71 -0.40 -13.13
CA ARG A 127 26.76 0.42 -14.36
C ARG A 127 27.88 -0.02 -15.30
N ALA A 128 29.09 -0.26 -14.78
CA ALA A 128 30.19 -0.80 -15.56
C ALA A 128 29.80 -2.14 -16.20
N ARG A 129 29.13 -3.01 -15.45
CA ARG A 129 28.66 -4.30 -15.94
C ARG A 129 27.61 -4.18 -17.06
N ILE A 130 26.67 -3.25 -16.94
CA ILE A 130 25.71 -2.94 -18.02
C ILE A 130 26.45 -2.53 -19.30
N SER A 131 27.45 -1.65 -19.17
CA SER A 131 28.26 -1.18 -20.29
C SER A 131 29.05 -2.32 -20.96
N GLU A 132 29.67 -3.19 -20.16
CA GLU A 132 30.39 -4.37 -20.64
C GLU A 132 29.48 -5.33 -21.42
N ILE A 133 28.30 -5.65 -20.88
CA ILE A 133 27.34 -6.54 -21.54
C ILE A 133 26.89 -5.94 -22.88
N ARG A 134 26.60 -4.64 -22.90
CA ARG A 134 26.23 -3.92 -24.12
C ARG A 134 27.33 -3.97 -25.19
N ALA A 135 28.59 -3.83 -24.79
CA ALA A 135 29.75 -3.85 -25.70
C ALA A 135 30.25 -5.26 -26.06
N SER A 136 29.73 -6.31 -25.41
CA SER A 136 30.22 -7.68 -25.59
C SER A 136 29.92 -8.29 -26.97
N GLY A 137 30.67 -9.33 -27.35
CA GLY A 137 30.41 -10.08 -28.58
C GLY A 137 29.08 -10.85 -28.59
N GLY A 138 28.73 -11.43 -29.74
CA GLY A 138 27.53 -12.25 -29.92
C GLY A 138 26.37 -11.55 -30.62
N SER A 139 25.24 -12.25 -30.75
CA SER A 139 24.02 -11.73 -31.35
C SER A 139 23.35 -10.67 -30.45
N ARG A 140 22.47 -9.87 -31.04
CA ARG A 140 21.71 -8.86 -30.30
C ARG A 140 20.84 -9.51 -29.21
N LEU A 141 20.20 -10.63 -29.54
CA LEU A 141 19.37 -11.40 -28.62
C LEU A 141 20.19 -11.93 -27.45
N GLU A 142 21.38 -12.48 -27.71
CA GLU A 142 22.26 -13.02 -26.67
C GLU A 142 22.71 -11.92 -25.70
N ARG A 143 23.12 -10.76 -26.23
CA ARG A 143 23.48 -9.62 -25.38
C ARG A 143 22.29 -9.11 -24.56
N TYR A 144 21.11 -9.00 -25.18
CA TYR A 144 19.90 -8.56 -24.49
C TYR A 144 19.51 -9.54 -23.37
N GLY A 145 19.58 -10.84 -23.65
CA GLY A 145 19.35 -11.88 -22.65
C GLY A 145 20.30 -11.77 -21.46
N ARG A 146 21.60 -11.60 -21.71
CA ARG A 146 22.60 -11.38 -20.63
C ARG A 146 22.33 -10.11 -19.84
N LEU A 147 21.90 -9.02 -20.50
CA LEU A 147 21.57 -7.77 -19.81
C LEU A 147 20.35 -7.97 -18.90
N MET A 148 19.29 -8.59 -19.39
CA MET A 148 18.08 -8.82 -18.61
C MET A 148 18.29 -9.81 -17.46
N GLU A 149 19.13 -10.83 -17.66
CA GLU A 149 19.54 -11.73 -16.58
C GLU A 149 20.31 -11.00 -15.47
N PHE A 150 21.26 -10.13 -15.86
CA PHE A 150 21.97 -9.29 -14.91
C PHE A 150 21.02 -8.36 -14.14
N VAL A 151 20.13 -7.67 -14.83
CA VAL A 151 19.17 -6.73 -14.23
C VAL A 151 18.20 -7.46 -13.30
N ALA A 152 17.70 -8.63 -13.68
CA ALA A 152 16.83 -9.44 -12.85
C ALA A 152 17.53 -9.84 -11.54
N ARG A 153 18.78 -10.34 -11.62
CA ARG A 153 19.56 -10.70 -10.44
C ARG A 153 19.88 -9.48 -9.56
N TYR A 154 20.33 -8.38 -10.16
CA TYR A 154 20.66 -7.14 -9.45
C TYR A 154 19.42 -6.57 -8.72
N THR A 155 18.27 -6.60 -9.38
CA THR A 155 16.99 -6.18 -8.79
C THR A 155 16.59 -7.09 -7.64
N GLU A 156 16.72 -8.42 -7.79
CA GLU A 156 16.37 -9.36 -6.73
C GLU A 156 17.28 -9.24 -5.50
N GLU A 157 18.59 -9.08 -5.70
CA GLU A 157 19.55 -8.84 -4.61
C GLU A 157 19.19 -7.57 -3.83
N LEU A 158 18.85 -6.48 -4.52
CA LEU A 158 18.38 -5.25 -3.88
C LEU A 158 17.06 -5.45 -3.14
N ARG A 159 16.09 -6.12 -3.75
CA ARG A 159 14.78 -6.39 -3.13
C ARG A 159 14.92 -7.23 -1.86
N ALA A 160 15.77 -8.26 -1.89
CA ALA A 160 16.08 -9.09 -0.73
C ALA A 160 16.78 -8.27 0.37
N GLY A 161 17.73 -7.41 0.00
CA GLY A 161 18.38 -6.48 0.93
C GLY A 161 17.36 -5.54 1.60
N VAL A 162 16.49 -4.90 0.82
CA VAL A 162 15.46 -3.98 1.33
C VAL A 162 14.49 -4.73 2.24
N ALA A 163 14.00 -5.90 1.82
CA ALA A 163 13.09 -6.70 2.63
C ALA A 163 13.70 -7.14 3.97
N SER A 164 15.02 -7.35 4.03
CA SER A 164 15.73 -7.70 5.26
C SER A 164 16.01 -6.49 6.16
N ALA A 165 16.26 -5.31 5.58
CA ALA A 165 16.68 -4.12 6.33
C ALA A 165 15.50 -3.24 6.77
N ASP A 166 14.42 -3.18 5.97
CA ASP A 166 13.25 -2.36 6.26
C ASP A 166 12.40 -2.99 7.37
N ARG A 167 12.51 -2.45 8.58
CA ARG A 167 11.77 -2.94 9.75
C ARG A 167 10.27 -2.68 9.67
N ALA A 168 9.80 -1.78 8.79
CA ALA A 168 8.38 -1.55 8.53
C ALA A 168 7.80 -2.51 7.46
N ALA A 169 8.62 -3.36 6.83
CA ALA A 169 8.19 -4.26 5.76
C ALA A 169 7.07 -5.24 6.17
N TRP A 170 6.87 -5.49 7.46
CA TRP A 170 5.76 -6.29 7.99
C TRP A 170 4.40 -5.82 7.47
N VAL A 171 4.22 -4.51 7.28
CA VAL A 171 2.94 -3.94 6.86
C VAL A 171 2.57 -4.37 5.44
N ARG A 172 3.54 -4.73 4.58
CA ARG A 172 3.29 -5.19 3.21
C ARG A 172 2.59 -6.55 3.13
N SER A 173 2.52 -7.28 4.24
CA SER A 173 1.79 -8.53 4.38
C SER A 173 0.70 -8.46 5.45
N ALA A 174 0.50 -7.29 6.07
CA ALA A 174 -0.44 -7.13 7.17
C ALA A 174 -1.87 -7.37 6.72
N ARG A 175 -2.58 -8.20 7.47
CA ARG A 175 -4.02 -8.40 7.32
C ARG A 175 -4.71 -7.55 8.37
N ILE A 176 -5.16 -6.37 7.93
CA ILE A 176 -5.63 -5.30 8.81
C ILE A 176 -7.14 -5.44 9.05
N TYR A 177 -7.52 -5.55 10.32
CA TYR A 177 -8.91 -5.48 10.78
C TYR A 177 -9.18 -4.09 11.36
N GLU A 178 -9.99 -3.30 10.65
CA GLU A 178 -10.34 -1.93 11.01
C GLU A 178 -11.54 -1.91 11.95
N ILE A 179 -11.42 -1.20 13.06
CA ILE A 179 -12.41 -1.13 14.12
C ILE A 179 -12.80 0.32 14.31
N PHE A 180 -14.12 0.56 14.39
CA PHE A 180 -14.67 1.81 14.88
C PHE A 180 -15.16 1.66 16.34
N PRO A 181 -14.34 2.06 17.35
CA PRO A 181 -14.61 1.79 18.76
C PRO A 181 -15.96 2.30 19.25
N ARG A 182 -16.37 3.50 18.79
CA ARG A 182 -17.62 4.14 19.16
C ARG A 182 -18.84 3.26 18.83
N ALA A 183 -18.76 2.44 17.79
CA ALA A 183 -19.85 1.59 17.32
C ALA A 183 -19.68 0.10 17.65
N PHE A 184 -18.47 -0.39 17.98
CA PHE A 184 -18.16 -1.82 18.05
C PHE A 184 -18.93 -2.63 19.13
N ASN A 185 -19.67 -1.99 20.05
CA ASN A 185 -20.61 -2.62 21.00
C ASN A 185 -20.14 -3.95 21.65
N LEU A 186 -19.04 -3.91 22.40
CA LEU A 186 -18.49 -5.08 23.09
C LEU A 186 -19.46 -5.73 24.10
N GLN A 187 -20.32 -4.93 24.73
CA GLN A 187 -21.32 -5.45 25.68
C GLN A 187 -22.36 -6.31 24.97
N GLY A 188 -22.92 -5.81 23.86
CA GLY A 188 -23.86 -6.55 23.03
C GLY A 188 -23.27 -7.84 22.48
N LYS A 189 -21.97 -7.85 22.14
CA LYS A 189 -21.25 -9.04 21.67
C LYS A 189 -21.22 -10.19 22.69
N ARG A 190 -21.28 -9.88 23.99
CA ARG A 190 -21.11 -10.86 25.08
C ARG A 190 -22.42 -11.34 25.71
N ALA A 191 -23.57 -10.85 25.24
CA ALA A 191 -24.88 -11.10 25.86
C ALA A 191 -24.91 -10.82 27.38
N ALA A 192 -24.06 -9.92 27.87
CA ALA A 192 -23.94 -9.62 29.30
C ALA A 192 -25.05 -8.66 29.74
N SER A 193 -25.93 -9.17 30.59
CA SER A 193 -26.93 -8.40 31.32
C SER A 193 -26.30 -7.68 32.52
N GLY A 194 -26.51 -6.36 32.62
CA GLY A 194 -26.70 -5.74 33.95
C GLY A 194 -25.59 -4.92 34.60
N GLY A 195 -24.50 -4.56 33.91
CA GLY A 195 -23.57 -3.55 34.46
C GLY A 195 -24.12 -2.12 34.29
N LYS A 196 -24.28 -1.36 35.38
CA LYS A 196 -24.69 0.07 35.33
C LYS A 196 -23.58 1.03 34.85
N SER A 197 -22.34 0.55 34.70
CA SER A 197 -21.20 1.37 34.27
C SER A 197 -21.18 1.53 32.74
N LYS A 198 -20.96 2.76 32.26
CA LYS A 198 -20.73 3.04 30.83
C LYS A 198 -19.54 2.17 30.35
N PRO A 199 -19.69 1.37 29.28
CA PRO A 199 -18.61 0.54 28.77
C PRO A 199 -17.42 1.42 28.33
N ARG A 200 -16.20 0.94 28.56
CA ARG A 200 -14.96 1.62 28.16
C ARG A 200 -14.21 0.70 27.22
N PHE A 201 -14.27 1.02 25.92
CA PHE A 201 -13.78 0.17 24.84
C PHE A 201 -12.39 -0.43 25.12
N PHE A 202 -11.40 0.38 25.49
CA PHE A 202 -10.02 -0.12 25.68
C PHE A 202 -9.85 -0.99 26.92
N ALA A 203 -10.63 -0.77 27.98
CA ALA A 203 -10.60 -1.66 29.15
C ALA A 203 -11.38 -2.96 28.87
N ASP A 204 -12.46 -2.85 28.11
CA ASP A 204 -13.37 -3.95 27.86
C ASP A 204 -12.97 -4.82 26.69
N PHE A 205 -12.04 -4.41 25.81
CA PHE A 205 -11.53 -5.25 24.71
C PHE A 205 -10.51 -6.27 25.24
N ARG A 206 -10.85 -7.56 25.17
CA ARG A 206 -10.16 -8.66 25.88
C ARG A 206 -9.44 -9.60 24.92
N GLU A 207 -8.67 -10.52 25.48
CA GLU A 207 -7.89 -11.56 24.79
C GLU A 207 -8.77 -12.42 23.88
N ARG A 208 -10.02 -12.65 24.25
CA ARG A 208 -10.98 -13.38 23.41
C ARG A 208 -11.31 -12.61 22.11
N ASP A 209 -11.46 -11.29 22.18
CA ASP A 209 -11.77 -10.48 20.98
C ASP A 209 -10.57 -10.47 20.02
N LEU A 210 -9.35 -10.40 20.58
CA LEU A 210 -8.10 -10.56 19.83
C LEU A 210 -8.01 -11.94 19.19
N ALA A 211 -8.32 -13.01 19.94
CA ALA A 211 -8.30 -14.38 19.44
C ALA A 211 -9.30 -14.57 18.29
N GLU A 212 -10.52 -14.05 18.40
CA GLU A 212 -11.52 -14.15 17.33
C GLU A 212 -11.05 -13.47 16.03
N ILE A 213 -10.40 -12.31 16.12
CA ILE A 213 -9.85 -11.59 14.95
C ILE A 213 -8.63 -12.33 14.38
N ARG A 214 -7.73 -12.82 15.24
CA ARG A 214 -6.54 -13.58 14.84
C ARG A 214 -6.90 -14.90 14.17
N ASP A 215 -7.86 -15.63 14.73
CA ASP A 215 -8.29 -16.93 14.20
C ASP A 215 -9.01 -16.76 12.84
N ALA A 216 -9.54 -15.57 12.54
CA ALA A 216 -10.02 -15.18 11.21
C ALA A 216 -8.88 -14.80 10.22
N GLY A 217 -7.62 -14.84 10.66
CA GLY A 217 -6.43 -14.62 9.84
C GLY A 217 -5.89 -13.18 9.84
N PHE A 218 -6.42 -12.31 10.71
CA PHE A 218 -5.95 -10.92 10.82
C PHE A 218 -4.85 -10.78 11.87
N ASP A 219 -3.80 -10.04 11.56
CA ASP A 219 -2.61 -9.87 12.41
C ASP A 219 -2.40 -8.42 12.85
N THR A 220 -3.24 -7.50 12.38
CA THR A 220 -3.09 -6.07 12.62
C THR A 220 -4.45 -5.47 12.91
N LEU A 221 -4.54 -4.68 13.97
CA LEU A 221 -5.72 -3.87 14.29
C LEU A 221 -5.49 -2.45 13.80
N TRP A 222 -6.46 -1.87 13.11
CA TRP A 222 -6.53 -0.43 12.95
C TRP A 222 -7.70 0.10 13.77
N VAL A 223 -7.40 0.94 14.76
CA VAL A 223 -8.42 1.50 15.65
C VAL A 223 -8.60 2.99 15.34
N MET A 224 -9.71 3.33 14.67
CA MET A 224 -9.99 4.71 14.27
C MET A 224 -10.64 5.53 15.38
N GLY A 225 -10.61 6.86 15.25
CA GLY A 225 -11.43 7.77 16.07
C GLY A 225 -11.12 7.71 17.56
N ILE A 226 -9.84 7.54 17.92
CA ILE A 226 -9.41 7.38 19.32
C ILE A 226 -9.20 8.71 20.05
N PHE A 227 -9.23 9.84 19.36
CA PHE A 227 -8.99 11.16 19.92
C PHE A 227 -10.28 11.83 20.40
N PRO A 228 -10.21 12.75 21.38
CA PRO A 228 -11.33 13.62 21.71
C PRO A 228 -11.84 14.39 20.48
N ILE A 229 -13.17 14.46 20.36
CA ILE A 229 -13.87 15.12 19.25
C ILE A 229 -14.21 16.55 19.64
N GLY A 230 -14.08 17.48 18.69
CA GLY A 230 -14.46 18.87 18.85
C GLY A 230 -15.92 19.06 19.21
N ARG A 231 -16.22 20.08 20.01
CA ARG A 231 -17.59 20.35 20.50
C ARG A 231 -18.25 21.52 19.78
N ARG A 232 -17.48 22.31 19.05
CA ARG A 232 -17.99 23.45 18.29
C ARG A 232 -18.54 22.97 16.94
N ALA A 233 -19.81 23.32 16.67
CA ALA A 233 -20.53 22.96 15.44
C ALA A 233 -20.42 21.45 15.08
N PRO A 234 -20.75 20.53 16.01
CA PRO A 234 -20.52 19.11 15.78
C PRO A 234 -21.33 18.60 14.59
N PHE A 235 -20.70 17.80 13.74
CA PHE A 235 -21.37 17.13 12.65
C PHE A 235 -22.33 16.04 13.15
N GLY A 236 -23.63 16.24 12.92
CA GLY A 236 -24.68 15.31 13.27
C GLY A 236 -25.00 15.23 14.77
N THR A 237 -25.73 14.19 15.17
CA THR A 237 -26.24 13.97 16.54
C THR A 237 -25.41 12.98 17.36
N ALA A 238 -24.37 12.37 16.77
CA ALA A 238 -23.50 11.40 17.44
C ALA A 238 -22.31 12.02 18.20
N GLY A 239 -22.35 13.33 18.46
CA GLY A 239 -21.27 14.05 19.14
C GLY A 239 -20.11 14.48 18.23
N GLY A 240 -20.30 14.49 16.90
CA GLY A 240 -19.33 14.98 15.92
C GLY A 240 -18.60 13.88 15.15
N SER A 241 -17.84 14.31 14.13
CA SER A 241 -16.98 13.44 13.33
C SER A 241 -15.76 12.99 14.16
N PRO A 242 -15.36 11.70 14.13
CA PRO A 242 -14.12 11.24 14.76
C PRO A 242 -12.85 11.86 14.14
N TYR A 243 -12.98 12.52 12.98
CA TYR A 243 -11.90 13.21 12.26
C TYR A 243 -11.80 14.71 12.63
N SER A 244 -12.79 15.27 13.35
CA SER A 244 -12.71 16.62 13.92
C SER A 244 -12.01 16.58 15.28
N ILE A 245 -10.67 16.45 15.25
CA ILE A 245 -9.86 16.18 16.44
C ILE A 245 -9.69 17.44 17.31
N GLN A 246 -10.04 17.34 18.60
CA GLN A 246 -9.82 18.40 19.58
C GLN A 246 -8.42 18.36 20.20
N ASP A 247 -7.91 17.17 20.47
CA ASP A 247 -6.63 16.99 21.17
C ASP A 247 -5.92 15.73 20.68
N TYR A 248 -4.82 15.90 19.96
CA TYR A 248 -4.00 14.79 19.47
C TYR A 248 -3.19 14.08 20.56
N GLU A 249 -3.06 14.65 21.76
CA GLU A 249 -2.22 14.09 22.82
C GLU A 249 -3.04 13.34 23.88
N ALA A 250 -4.36 13.24 23.66
CA ALA A 250 -5.27 12.57 24.56
C ALA A 250 -5.99 11.38 23.89
N VAL A 251 -6.35 10.41 24.72
CA VAL A 251 -7.32 9.38 24.36
C VAL A 251 -8.73 9.92 24.63
N ASN A 252 -9.67 9.65 23.74
CA ASN A 252 -11.07 10.02 23.90
C ASN A 252 -11.61 9.43 25.21
N PRO A 253 -12.04 10.26 26.17
CA PRO A 253 -12.47 9.78 27.49
C PRO A 253 -13.72 8.90 27.43
N GLU A 254 -14.47 8.91 26.32
CA GLU A 254 -15.58 7.97 26.12
C GLU A 254 -15.13 6.53 25.82
N LEU A 255 -13.90 6.36 25.33
CA LEU A 255 -13.34 5.06 24.96
C LEU A 255 -12.46 4.47 26.06
N GLY A 256 -11.85 5.32 26.89
CA GLY A 256 -11.02 4.93 28.03
C GLY A 256 -10.01 5.98 28.42
N THR A 257 -9.11 5.61 29.31
CA THR A 257 -7.95 6.43 29.74
C THR A 257 -6.71 6.14 28.88
N PRO A 258 -5.69 7.02 28.89
CA PRO A 258 -4.39 6.73 28.26
C PRO A 258 -3.75 5.41 28.73
N SER A 259 -3.85 5.07 30.02
CA SER A 259 -3.32 3.81 30.54
C SER A 259 -4.08 2.60 30.01
N GLU A 260 -5.40 2.70 29.83
CA GLU A 260 -6.21 1.65 29.19
C GLU A 260 -5.90 1.53 27.69
N PHE A 261 -5.71 2.68 27.04
CA PHE A 261 -4.91 2.92 25.83
C PHE A 261 -3.76 1.91 25.65
N LYS A 262 -2.73 2.19 26.42
CA LYS A 262 -1.48 1.47 26.41
C LYS A 262 -1.65 -0.01 26.71
N ALA A 263 -2.47 -0.35 27.71
CA ALA A 263 -2.73 -1.74 28.06
C ALA A 263 -3.43 -2.51 26.92
N PHE A 264 -4.28 -1.85 26.13
CA PHE A 264 -4.88 -2.46 24.93
C PHE A 264 -3.80 -2.78 23.87
N VAL A 265 -2.88 -1.86 23.61
CA VAL A 265 -1.76 -2.07 22.68
C VAL A 265 -0.87 -3.22 23.16
N GLU A 266 -0.51 -3.22 24.45
CA GLU A 266 0.31 -4.29 25.05
C GLU A 266 -0.37 -5.67 24.94
N ARG A 267 -1.69 -5.75 25.15
CA ARG A 267 -2.45 -7.00 24.95
C ARG A 267 -2.46 -7.45 23.50
N ALA A 268 -2.60 -6.52 22.54
CA ALA A 268 -2.52 -6.84 21.12
C ALA A 268 -1.13 -7.39 20.75
N HIS A 269 -0.05 -6.75 21.22
CA HIS A 269 1.33 -7.23 21.03
C HIS A 269 1.55 -8.62 21.64
N GLN A 270 1.05 -8.87 22.85
CA GLN A 270 1.11 -10.19 23.50
C GLN A 270 0.37 -11.28 22.70
N ALA A 271 -0.69 -10.89 21.97
CA ALA A 271 -1.40 -11.77 21.05
C ALA A 271 -0.72 -11.93 19.68
N GLY A 272 0.46 -11.32 19.48
CA GLY A 272 1.20 -11.35 18.21
C GLY A 272 0.64 -10.39 17.15
N MET A 273 -0.21 -9.44 17.55
CA MET A 273 -0.85 -8.49 16.64
C MET A 273 -0.20 -7.11 16.70
N ARG A 274 -0.35 -6.33 15.64
CA ARG A 274 0.10 -4.93 15.53
C ARG A 274 -1.06 -3.96 15.71
N VAL A 275 -0.80 -2.71 16.12
CA VAL A 275 -1.82 -1.67 16.28
C VAL A 275 -1.50 -0.42 15.47
N LEU A 276 -2.42 -0.05 14.58
CA LEU A 276 -2.44 1.18 13.81
C LEU A 276 -3.50 2.14 14.35
N ILE A 277 -3.23 3.44 14.25
CA ILE A 277 -4.19 4.51 14.55
C ILE A 277 -4.28 5.49 13.38
N ASP A 278 -5.31 6.33 13.36
CA ASP A 278 -5.38 7.45 12.41
C ASP A 278 -4.40 8.56 12.78
N LEU A 279 -3.80 9.17 11.77
CA LEU A 279 -3.19 10.50 11.85
C LEU A 279 -3.94 11.43 10.90
N VAL A 280 -4.82 12.25 11.45
CA VAL A 280 -5.54 13.27 10.68
C VAL A 280 -4.67 14.51 10.57
N ALA A 281 -3.90 14.60 9.50
CA ALA A 281 -2.91 15.66 9.33
C ALA A 281 -3.46 16.89 8.61
N ASN A 282 -4.50 16.75 7.78
CA ASN A 282 -5.00 17.88 6.99
C ASN A 282 -5.68 18.99 7.83
N HIS A 283 -6.43 18.61 8.86
CA HIS A 283 -7.25 19.54 9.63
C HIS A 283 -7.43 19.06 11.08
N THR A 284 -7.95 19.95 11.93
CA THR A 284 -8.36 19.65 13.31
C THR A 284 -9.80 20.11 13.53
N SER A 285 -10.35 19.97 14.74
CA SER A 285 -11.60 20.66 15.11
C SER A 285 -11.46 22.17 15.24
N MET A 286 -12.58 22.89 15.23
CA MET A 286 -12.63 24.36 15.40
C MET A 286 -12.30 24.84 16.83
N ASP A 287 -12.25 23.92 17.80
CA ASP A 287 -11.92 24.15 19.20
C ASP A 287 -10.70 23.32 19.63
N SER A 288 -9.79 23.04 18.69
CA SER A 288 -8.62 22.21 18.96
C SER A 288 -7.60 22.89 19.87
N LYS A 289 -6.87 22.09 20.64
CA LYS A 289 -5.76 22.56 21.46
C LYS A 289 -4.66 23.20 20.63
N LEU A 290 -4.42 22.73 19.40
CA LEU A 290 -3.44 23.34 18.50
C LEU A 290 -3.84 24.77 18.12
N LEU A 291 -5.13 25.03 17.90
CA LEU A 291 -5.63 26.38 17.60
C LEU A 291 -5.47 27.31 18.81
N LEU A 292 -5.72 26.79 20.02
CA LEU A 292 -5.50 27.54 21.26
C LEU A 292 -4.01 27.74 21.60
N GLU A 293 -3.13 26.83 21.16
CA GLU A 293 -1.69 26.91 21.36
C GLU A 293 -1.07 28.02 20.50
N ASP A 294 -1.38 28.04 19.21
CA ASP A 294 -0.86 29.03 18.26
C ASP A 294 -1.76 29.12 17.01
N PRO A 295 -2.58 30.19 16.86
CA PRO A 295 -3.42 30.37 15.68
C PRO A 295 -2.66 30.43 14.35
N SER A 296 -1.34 30.72 14.37
CA SER A 296 -0.51 30.69 13.15
C SER A 296 -0.24 29.28 12.62
N PHE A 297 -0.62 28.24 13.36
CA PHE A 297 -0.67 26.87 12.85
C PHE A 297 -1.82 26.64 11.86
N PHE A 298 -2.73 27.60 11.71
CA PHE A 298 -3.90 27.50 10.87
C PHE A 298 -3.88 28.54 9.77
N LEU A 299 -4.52 28.23 8.64
CA LEU A 299 -4.80 29.25 7.64
C LEU A 299 -5.81 30.24 8.22
N HIS A 300 -5.38 31.48 8.39
CA HIS A 300 -6.16 32.52 9.02
C HIS A 300 -5.93 33.89 8.39
N ARG A 301 -6.79 34.84 8.76
CA ARG A 301 -6.63 36.26 8.45
C ARG A 301 -7.23 37.09 9.59
N PRO A 302 -6.83 38.36 9.76
CA PRO A 302 -7.48 39.26 10.70
C PRO A 302 -8.99 39.31 10.44
N ALA A 303 -9.80 39.35 11.50
CA ALA A 303 -11.22 39.61 11.36
C ALA A 303 -11.44 41.02 10.77
N GLY A 304 -12.42 41.13 9.88
CA GLY A 304 -12.91 42.42 9.37
C GLY A 304 -14.26 42.76 9.96
N ASP A 305 -14.87 43.83 9.44
CA ASP A 305 -16.24 44.19 9.83
C ASP A 305 -17.25 43.14 9.33
N GLY A 306 -18.12 42.68 10.23
CA GLY A 306 -19.21 41.75 9.90
C GLY A 306 -18.87 40.26 10.11
N PRO A 307 -19.74 39.34 9.65
CA PRO A 307 -19.53 37.92 9.86
C PRO A 307 -18.37 37.38 9.01
N PRO A 308 -17.74 36.27 9.43
CA PRO A 308 -16.76 35.57 8.58
C PRO A 308 -17.33 35.26 7.20
N PRO A 309 -16.52 35.37 6.12
CA PRO A 309 -16.96 34.95 4.79
C PRO A 309 -17.19 33.43 4.73
N LYS A 310 -17.77 32.96 3.61
CA LYS A 310 -17.94 31.53 3.34
C LYS A 310 -16.63 30.73 3.48
N GLY A 311 -16.69 29.67 4.27
CA GLY A 311 -15.57 28.77 4.54
C GLY A 311 -14.59 29.28 5.59
N PHE A 312 -14.95 30.30 6.37
CA PHE A 312 -14.24 30.74 7.55
C PHE A 312 -15.15 30.77 8.76
N PHE A 313 -14.55 30.67 9.96
CA PHE A 313 -15.22 30.89 11.23
C PHE A 313 -14.42 31.85 12.12
N GLU A 314 -15.10 32.48 13.06
CA GLU A 314 -14.50 33.43 13.98
C GLU A 314 -13.83 32.72 15.17
N HIS A 315 -12.62 33.14 15.50
CA HIS A 315 -11.86 32.69 16.65
C HIS A 315 -11.21 33.90 17.31
N ARG A 316 -11.39 34.04 18.62
CA ARG A 316 -10.67 35.03 19.42
C ARG A 316 -9.43 34.38 20.00
N ASP A 317 -8.27 34.86 19.58
CA ASP A 317 -6.99 34.38 20.10
C ASP A 317 -6.87 34.76 21.59
N PRO A 318 -6.82 33.78 22.51
CA PRO A 318 -6.74 34.06 23.94
C PRO A 318 -5.41 34.73 24.36
N ALA A 319 -4.36 34.63 23.56
CA ALA A 319 -3.04 35.19 23.89
C ALA A 319 -2.92 36.67 23.49
N SER A 320 -3.41 37.04 22.30
CA SER A 320 -3.33 38.42 21.79
C SER A 320 -4.62 39.22 21.96
N ASP A 321 -5.72 38.58 22.34
CA ASP A 321 -7.07 39.15 22.41
C ASP A 321 -7.58 39.69 21.05
N GLN A 322 -7.04 39.16 19.94
CA GLN A 322 -7.44 39.52 18.57
C GLN A 322 -8.48 38.57 18.01
N ASP A 323 -9.46 39.11 17.28
CA ASP A 323 -10.40 38.31 16.51
C ASP A 323 -9.78 37.95 15.15
N LEU A 324 -9.80 36.66 14.84
CA LEU A 324 -9.29 36.06 13.63
C LEU A 324 -10.41 35.33 12.89
N TRP A 325 -10.33 35.32 11.57
CA TRP A 325 -11.11 34.43 10.73
C TRP A 325 -10.24 33.23 10.33
N ILE A 326 -10.56 32.07 10.87
CA ILE A 326 -9.87 30.79 10.62
C ILE A 326 -10.56 30.06 9.48
N ARG A 327 -9.79 29.47 8.57
CA ARG A 327 -10.31 28.71 7.43
C ARG A 327 -10.82 27.33 7.88
N HIS A 328 -11.96 26.92 7.36
CA HIS A 328 -12.46 25.55 7.50
C HIS A 328 -11.57 24.55 6.77
N GLY A 329 -11.45 23.32 7.30
CA GLY A 329 -10.65 22.26 6.69
C GLY A 329 -11.10 21.97 5.26
N GLY A 330 -10.18 22.09 4.31
CA GLY A 330 -10.45 22.00 2.88
C GLY A 330 -10.05 20.66 2.27
N TYR A 331 -10.69 20.31 1.17
CA TYR A 331 -10.33 19.17 0.35
C TYR A 331 -10.54 19.45 -1.14
N ASP A 332 -9.65 18.91 -1.97
CA ASP A 332 -9.82 18.86 -3.41
C ASP A 332 -10.98 17.94 -3.80
N SER A 333 -11.89 18.48 -4.60
CA SER A 333 -13.01 17.80 -5.23
C SER A 333 -12.93 18.04 -6.74
N TYR A 334 -12.17 17.18 -7.43
CA TYR A 334 -12.00 17.20 -8.89
C TYR A 334 -11.48 18.56 -9.42
N GLY A 335 -10.46 19.11 -8.76
CA GLY A 335 -9.84 20.39 -9.12
C GLY A 335 -10.59 21.62 -8.60
N SER A 336 -11.64 21.44 -7.78
CA SER A 336 -12.31 22.50 -7.04
C SER A 336 -12.11 22.33 -5.53
N LEU A 337 -11.96 23.44 -4.79
CA LEU A 337 -11.76 23.40 -3.34
C LEU A 337 -13.12 23.43 -2.62
N ALA A 338 -13.42 22.36 -1.89
CA ALA A 338 -14.54 22.27 -0.94
C ALA A 338 -14.02 22.27 0.51
N PHE A 339 -14.91 22.28 1.51
CA PHE A 339 -14.53 22.32 2.92
C PHE A 339 -15.55 21.67 3.85
N TRP A 340 -15.08 21.19 5.00
CA TRP A 340 -15.90 20.68 6.11
C TRP A 340 -16.11 21.78 7.16
N GLU A 341 -17.37 22.03 7.52
CA GLU A 341 -17.76 23.16 8.39
C GLU A 341 -17.47 22.91 9.89
N ASP A 342 -17.12 21.69 10.29
CA ASP A 342 -16.79 21.34 11.68
C ASP A 342 -15.28 21.24 11.94
N THR A 343 -14.44 21.69 10.99
CA THR A 343 -12.98 21.55 11.07
C THR A 343 -12.24 22.87 10.80
N ALA A 344 -10.97 22.93 11.17
CA ALA A 344 -10.06 24.05 10.98
C ALA A 344 -8.81 23.60 10.21
N GLN A 345 -8.44 24.35 9.16
CA GLN A 345 -7.38 23.99 8.23
C GLN A 345 -5.99 24.31 8.79
N LEU A 346 -5.15 23.29 8.91
CA LEU A 346 -3.75 23.41 9.29
C LEU A 346 -2.90 24.03 8.16
N ASP A 347 -1.89 24.83 8.51
CA ASP A 347 -0.96 25.51 7.60
C ASP A 347 0.42 24.84 7.54
N TYR A 348 0.62 23.95 6.57
CA TYR A 348 1.89 23.25 6.39
C TYR A 348 3.03 24.09 5.81
N SER A 349 2.80 25.35 5.43
CA SER A 349 3.88 26.29 5.14
C SER A 349 4.62 26.71 6.42
N ASN A 350 3.96 26.60 7.58
CA ASN A 350 4.53 26.90 8.89
C ASN A 350 5.40 25.76 9.42
N VAL A 351 6.73 25.98 9.44
CA VAL A 351 7.70 24.99 9.94
C VAL A 351 7.56 24.64 11.41
N ARG A 352 6.94 25.50 12.24
CA ARG A 352 6.66 25.19 13.65
C ARG A 352 5.54 24.16 13.77
N LEU A 353 4.47 24.30 12.98
CA LEU A 353 3.42 23.29 12.92
C LEU A 353 3.99 21.93 12.49
N ARG A 354 4.84 21.90 11.47
CA ARG A 354 5.45 20.65 10.97
C ARG A 354 6.18 19.91 12.09
N ARG A 355 6.99 20.61 12.88
CA ARG A 355 7.67 20.06 14.07
C ARG A 355 6.67 19.60 15.14
N ARG A 356 5.58 20.35 15.35
CA ARG A 356 4.55 20.00 16.32
C ARG A 356 3.82 18.71 15.95
N MET A 357 3.40 18.56 14.69
CA MET A 357 2.74 17.35 14.19
C MET A 357 3.68 16.14 14.19
N LEU A 358 4.97 16.35 13.93
CA LEU A 358 5.98 15.30 14.07
C LEU A 358 6.10 14.81 15.52
N ALA A 359 6.16 15.74 16.47
CA ALA A 359 6.20 15.41 17.90
C ALA A 359 4.94 14.68 18.38
N VAL A 360 3.76 15.05 17.85
CA VAL A 360 2.50 14.34 18.09
C VAL A 360 2.62 12.87 17.66
N ALA A 361 2.99 12.62 16.41
CA ALA A 361 3.10 11.26 15.89
C ALA A 361 4.20 10.44 16.60
N GLU A 362 5.36 11.04 16.88
CA GLU A 362 6.42 10.38 17.67
C GLU A 362 5.95 10.02 19.08
N GLY A 363 5.18 10.89 19.73
CA GLY A 363 4.62 10.64 21.07
C GLY A 363 3.78 9.38 21.14
N TRP A 364 2.93 9.12 20.13
CA TRP A 364 2.12 7.91 20.09
C TRP A 364 2.95 6.63 19.97
N VAL A 365 4.00 6.66 19.15
CA VAL A 365 4.91 5.51 19.00
C VAL A 365 5.70 5.29 20.29
N ARG A 366 6.28 6.36 20.85
CA ARG A 366 7.13 6.30 22.04
C ARG A 366 6.36 5.91 23.30
N ASP A 367 5.20 6.52 23.54
CA ASP A 367 4.53 6.45 24.85
C ASP A 367 3.51 5.30 24.92
N PHE A 368 2.91 4.95 23.78
CA PHE A 368 1.86 3.92 23.69
C PHE A 368 2.26 2.68 22.87
N GLY A 369 3.36 2.74 22.11
CA GLY A 369 3.83 1.60 21.32
C GLY A 369 3.01 1.32 20.07
N VAL A 370 2.33 2.32 19.49
CA VAL A 370 1.62 2.11 18.21
C VAL A 370 2.61 1.75 17.09
N ASP A 371 2.21 0.82 16.23
CA ASP A 371 3.06 0.26 15.18
C ASP A 371 3.03 1.06 13.89
N GLY A 372 2.13 2.03 13.77
CA GLY A 372 2.00 2.82 12.56
C GLY A 372 0.74 3.68 12.49
N PHE A 373 0.64 4.39 11.38
CA PHE A 373 -0.42 5.37 11.14
C PHE A 373 -1.09 5.13 9.79
N ARG A 374 -2.42 5.18 9.78
CA ARG A 374 -3.17 5.52 8.58
C ARG A 374 -3.29 7.04 8.54
N VAL A 375 -2.70 7.68 7.54
CA VAL A 375 -2.69 9.13 7.37
C VAL A 375 -3.90 9.52 6.53
N ASP A 376 -4.83 10.23 7.16
CA ASP A 376 -6.06 10.72 6.53
C ASP A 376 -5.74 11.75 5.44
N MET A 377 -6.41 11.61 4.30
CA MET A 377 -6.35 12.53 3.16
C MET A 377 -4.93 12.98 2.81
N ALA A 378 -3.97 12.05 2.88
CA ALA A 378 -2.53 12.34 2.84
C ALA A 378 -2.12 13.15 1.60
N TYR A 379 -2.73 12.89 0.45
CA TYR A 379 -2.39 13.61 -0.79
C TYR A 379 -2.74 15.11 -0.74
N GLN A 380 -3.70 15.54 0.08
CA GLN A 380 -4.10 16.95 0.20
C GLN A 380 -2.99 17.84 0.77
N ILE A 381 -2.09 17.25 1.58
CA ILE A 381 -0.99 17.96 2.23
C ILE A 381 0.35 17.81 1.52
N LEU A 382 0.39 17.12 0.38
CA LEU A 382 1.52 17.19 -0.54
C LEU A 382 1.69 18.63 -1.01
N ASN A 383 2.92 19.13 -1.07
CA ASN A 383 3.19 20.54 -1.37
C ASN A 383 2.53 21.01 -2.68
N ARG A 384 2.47 20.15 -3.71
CA ARG A 384 1.81 20.46 -4.99
C ARG A 384 0.32 20.78 -4.79
N TYR A 385 -0.42 19.94 -4.06
CA TYR A 385 -1.85 20.12 -3.82
C TYR A 385 -2.09 21.28 -2.85
N PHE A 386 -1.30 21.35 -1.78
CA PHE A 386 -1.42 22.39 -0.78
C PHE A 386 -1.15 23.79 -1.37
N SER A 387 -0.07 23.94 -2.15
CA SER A 387 0.26 25.19 -2.84
C SER A 387 -0.82 25.60 -3.84
N ARG A 388 -1.33 24.64 -4.64
CA ARG A 388 -2.43 24.88 -5.60
C ARG A 388 -3.70 25.35 -4.90
N ASN A 389 -4.09 24.67 -3.83
CA ASN A 389 -5.38 24.90 -3.18
C ASN A 389 -5.39 26.17 -2.33
N TRP A 390 -4.24 26.54 -1.74
CA TRP A 390 -4.16 27.64 -0.78
C TRP A 390 -3.36 28.85 -1.28
N GLY A 391 -2.69 28.75 -2.43
CA GLY A 391 -1.91 29.84 -3.01
C GLY A 391 -0.65 30.20 -2.21
N LEU A 392 -0.07 29.23 -1.50
CA LEU A 392 1.08 29.42 -0.62
C LEU A 392 2.36 28.85 -1.21
N ALA A 393 3.48 29.52 -0.90
CA ALA A 393 4.81 28.98 -1.15
C ALA A 393 5.13 27.93 -0.08
N MET A 394 5.53 26.74 -0.52
CA MET A 394 5.80 25.62 0.38
C MET A 394 7.30 25.44 0.64
N PRO A 395 7.70 24.89 1.81
CA PRO A 395 9.05 24.39 2.02
C PRO A 395 9.48 23.40 0.93
N ARG A 396 10.77 23.37 0.60
CA ARG A 396 11.29 22.50 -0.49
C ARG A 396 11.11 21.00 -0.24
N ARG A 397 11.24 20.56 1.01
CA ARG A 397 11.07 19.16 1.41
C ARG A 397 9.61 18.91 1.75
N GLU A 398 9.07 17.76 1.38
CA GLU A 398 7.69 17.38 1.68
C GLU A 398 7.51 17.12 3.19
N PHE A 399 6.38 17.54 3.77
CA PHE A 399 6.13 17.29 5.21
C PHE A 399 6.00 15.78 5.47
N LEU A 400 5.32 15.10 4.57
CA LEU A 400 5.13 13.66 4.65
C LEU A 400 6.46 12.89 4.58
N GLU A 401 7.41 13.38 3.80
CA GLU A 401 8.76 12.82 3.73
C GLU A 401 9.52 13.03 5.05
N GLU A 402 9.42 14.22 5.63
CA GLU A 402 9.96 14.53 6.96
C GLU A 402 9.37 13.60 8.03
N LEU A 403 8.04 13.50 8.07
CA LEU A 403 7.29 12.67 9.00
C LEU A 403 7.74 11.19 8.94
N ALA A 404 7.70 10.59 7.74
CA ALA A 404 8.04 9.18 7.59
C ALA A 404 9.53 8.92 7.87
N THR A 405 10.41 9.78 7.37
CA THR A 405 11.87 9.59 7.51
C THR A 405 12.31 9.73 8.96
N GLU A 406 11.88 10.79 9.65
CA GLU A 406 12.36 11.08 11.00
C GLU A 406 11.76 10.11 12.03
N ILE A 407 10.49 9.72 11.87
CA ILE A 407 9.90 8.70 12.75
C ILE A 407 10.57 7.35 12.53
N LYS A 408 10.76 6.90 11.28
CA LYS A 408 11.46 5.63 11.00
C LYS A 408 12.93 5.64 11.43
N ALA A 409 13.59 6.80 11.45
CA ALA A 409 14.94 6.90 11.97
C ALA A 409 15.03 6.58 13.48
N LYS A 410 14.01 6.96 14.25
CA LYS A 410 13.94 6.70 15.71
C LYS A 410 13.22 5.39 16.05
N HIS A 411 12.22 5.04 15.25
CA HIS A 411 11.31 3.93 15.41
C HIS A 411 11.16 3.18 14.07
N PRO A 412 12.17 2.40 13.67
CA PRO A 412 12.24 1.85 12.31
C PRO A 412 11.10 0.87 11.97
N GLY A 413 10.44 0.31 12.97
CA GLY A 413 9.28 -0.58 12.79
C GLY A 413 7.97 0.14 12.44
N THR A 414 7.93 1.47 12.50
CA THR A 414 6.70 2.26 12.30
C THR A 414 6.29 2.30 10.84
N ALA A 415 5.06 1.86 10.55
CA ALA A 415 4.48 1.88 9.21
C ALA A 415 3.63 3.13 8.93
N PHE A 416 3.60 3.57 7.68
CA PHE A 416 2.72 4.64 7.20
C PHE A 416 1.86 4.17 6.03
N ILE A 417 0.55 4.34 6.18
CA ILE A 417 -0.46 4.00 5.17
C ILE A 417 -1.14 5.29 4.74
N ALA A 418 -1.14 5.59 3.45
CA ALA A 418 -1.77 6.79 2.92
C ALA A 418 -3.21 6.50 2.49
N GLU A 419 -4.17 7.26 3.02
CA GLU A 419 -5.41 7.49 2.30
C GLU A 419 -5.14 8.50 1.19
N ALA A 420 -5.35 8.09 -0.06
CA ALA A 420 -5.16 8.95 -1.21
C ALA A 420 -6.07 8.56 -2.36
N TYR A 421 -6.42 9.59 -3.14
CA TYR A 421 -7.20 9.48 -4.39
C TYR A 421 -6.41 10.03 -5.58
N ASP A 422 -5.19 10.50 -5.31
CA ASP A 422 -4.27 11.10 -6.26
C ASP A 422 -2.86 11.20 -5.64
N GLY A 423 -1.85 11.61 -6.40
CA GLY A 423 -0.51 11.88 -5.89
C GLY A 423 0.26 10.63 -5.43
N PHE A 424 -0.05 9.46 -6.00
CA PHE A 424 0.51 8.17 -5.55
C PHE A 424 2.03 8.11 -5.68
N ASP A 425 2.59 8.63 -6.77
CA ASP A 425 4.03 8.64 -7.01
C ASP A 425 4.76 9.58 -6.02
N GLU A 426 4.14 10.70 -5.62
CA GLU A 426 4.65 11.60 -4.59
C GLU A 426 4.57 11.00 -3.18
N LEU A 427 3.51 10.26 -2.85
CA LEU A 427 3.38 9.55 -1.57
C LEU A 427 4.36 8.39 -1.46
N ASP A 428 4.58 7.66 -2.55
CA ASP A 428 5.64 6.65 -2.67
C ASP A 428 7.02 7.26 -2.39
N ARG A 429 7.32 8.41 -3.00
CA ARG A 429 8.56 9.18 -2.74
C ARG A 429 8.68 9.68 -1.31
N ALA A 430 7.57 10.06 -0.69
CA ALA A 430 7.55 10.49 0.70
C ALA A 430 7.82 9.35 1.69
N GLY A 431 7.88 8.09 1.23
CA GLY A 431 8.28 6.95 2.06
C GLY A 431 7.12 6.22 2.75
N PHE A 432 5.90 6.37 2.24
CA PHE A 432 4.76 5.56 2.62
C PHE A 432 4.99 4.08 2.28
N ASP A 433 4.48 3.19 3.12
CA ASP A 433 4.62 1.76 2.93
C ASP A 433 3.45 1.16 2.17
N LEU A 434 2.25 1.72 2.33
CA LEU A 434 1.03 1.36 1.61
C LEU A 434 0.23 2.60 1.21
N ILE A 435 -0.51 2.50 0.12
CA ILE A 435 -1.51 3.48 -0.30
C ILE A 435 -2.82 2.75 -0.55
N TYR A 436 -3.95 3.37 -0.21
CA TYR A 436 -5.28 2.85 -0.54
C TYR A 436 -5.38 2.45 -2.01
N SER A 437 -5.96 1.29 -2.27
CA SER A 437 -6.15 0.81 -3.64
C SER A 437 -7.42 1.37 -4.28
N LYS A 438 -7.46 2.70 -4.43
CA LYS A 438 -8.46 3.44 -5.22
C LYS A 438 -7.84 3.95 -6.54
N ASN A 439 -8.69 4.47 -7.43
CA ASN A 439 -8.25 5.06 -8.68
C ASN A 439 -7.37 6.30 -8.41
N ASP A 440 -6.31 6.42 -9.21
CA ASP A 440 -5.52 7.64 -9.35
C ASP A 440 -6.09 8.42 -10.55
N ILE A 441 -6.64 9.60 -10.26
CA ILE A 441 -7.47 10.37 -11.19
C ILE A 441 -6.61 11.17 -12.20
N GLU A 442 -5.36 11.52 -11.87
CA GLU A 442 -4.52 12.39 -12.72
C GLU A 442 -3.52 11.63 -13.60
N ARG A 443 -3.27 10.32 -13.39
CA ARG A 443 -2.29 9.60 -14.22
C ARG A 443 -2.82 9.25 -15.62
N PRO A 444 -2.16 9.68 -16.72
CA PRO A 444 -2.55 9.31 -18.08
C PRO A 444 -2.63 7.78 -18.28
N GLY A 445 -3.79 7.28 -18.72
CA GLY A 445 -4.09 5.83 -18.84
C GLY A 445 -4.83 5.22 -17.62
N GLY A 446 -4.93 5.98 -16.53
CA GLY A 446 -5.61 5.66 -15.26
C GLY A 446 -4.90 4.57 -14.45
N HIS A 447 -4.86 4.69 -13.13
CA HIS A 447 -4.69 3.51 -12.27
C HIS A 447 -6.06 2.90 -12.00
N ALA A 448 -6.21 1.61 -12.27
CA ALA A 448 -7.38 0.88 -11.81
C ALA A 448 -7.16 0.51 -10.34
N GLY A 449 -7.82 1.23 -9.44
CA GLY A 449 -7.90 0.89 -8.03
C GLY A 449 -8.67 -0.40 -7.83
N TRP A 450 -8.24 -1.22 -6.85
CA TRP A 450 -8.90 -2.47 -6.52
C TRP A 450 -10.38 -2.26 -6.16
N TYR A 451 -10.67 -1.31 -5.28
CA TYR A 451 -12.03 -1.06 -4.82
C TYR A 451 -12.94 -0.58 -5.96
N ASP A 452 -12.55 0.49 -6.66
CA ASP A 452 -13.33 1.06 -7.76
C ASP A 452 -13.55 0.06 -8.90
N ALA A 453 -12.57 -0.82 -9.13
CA ALA A 453 -12.71 -1.87 -10.13
C ALA A 453 -13.71 -2.96 -9.74
N LEU A 454 -13.72 -3.38 -8.48
CA LEU A 454 -14.74 -4.32 -8.00
C LEU A 454 -16.15 -3.69 -8.06
N VAL A 455 -16.28 -2.40 -7.74
CA VAL A 455 -17.55 -1.67 -7.83
C VAL A 455 -18.05 -1.53 -9.27
N SER A 456 -17.15 -1.33 -10.25
CA SER A 456 -17.56 -1.19 -11.65
C SER A 456 -18.16 -2.45 -12.25
N ARG A 457 -17.82 -3.63 -11.69
CA ARG A 457 -18.17 -4.97 -12.21
C ARG A 457 -17.69 -5.24 -13.64
N ASP A 458 -16.87 -4.35 -14.21
CA ASP A 458 -16.30 -4.51 -15.54
C ASP A 458 -15.13 -5.50 -15.47
N PRO A 459 -15.22 -6.69 -16.09
CA PRO A 459 -14.14 -7.66 -16.10
C PRO A 459 -12.81 -7.08 -16.60
N ALA A 460 -12.83 -6.20 -17.61
CA ALA A 460 -11.61 -5.60 -18.15
C ALA A 460 -10.94 -4.67 -17.14
N TRP A 461 -11.73 -3.89 -16.42
CA TRP A 461 -11.26 -2.99 -15.38
C TRP A 461 -10.75 -3.75 -14.14
N ILE A 462 -11.46 -4.79 -13.69
CA ILE A 462 -11.01 -5.66 -12.59
C ILE A 462 -9.69 -6.36 -12.94
N ARG A 463 -9.51 -6.82 -14.18
CA ARG A 463 -8.22 -7.40 -14.62
C ARG A 463 -7.09 -6.38 -14.61
N ARG A 464 -7.36 -5.12 -14.96
CA ARG A 464 -6.36 -4.05 -14.81
C ARG A 464 -5.97 -3.86 -13.34
N ALA A 465 -6.94 -3.86 -12.43
CA ALA A 465 -6.67 -3.76 -11.00
C ALA A 465 -5.88 -4.98 -10.49
N ILE A 466 -6.20 -6.20 -10.93
CA ILE A 466 -5.43 -7.42 -10.63
C ILE A 466 -3.98 -7.31 -11.09
N ARG A 467 -3.74 -6.83 -12.32
CA ARG A 467 -2.37 -6.60 -12.82
C ARG A 467 -1.61 -5.59 -11.97
N ARG A 468 -2.27 -4.51 -11.56
CA ARG A 468 -1.68 -3.49 -10.70
C ARG A 468 -1.37 -4.04 -9.30
N ALA A 469 -2.31 -4.73 -8.68
CA ALA A 469 -2.15 -5.34 -7.36
C ALA A 469 -1.02 -6.37 -7.36
N SER A 470 -0.91 -7.18 -8.42
CA SER A 470 0.21 -8.11 -8.62
C SER A 470 1.58 -7.39 -8.59
N PHE A 471 1.73 -6.30 -9.35
CA PHE A 471 2.95 -5.49 -9.32
C PHE A 471 3.22 -4.92 -7.92
N LEU A 472 2.24 -4.28 -7.29
CA LEU A 472 2.43 -3.61 -6.00
C LEU A 472 2.69 -4.59 -4.84
N ALA A 473 2.11 -5.80 -4.89
CA ALA A 473 2.40 -6.88 -3.95
C ALA A 473 3.80 -7.48 -4.14
N TRP A 474 4.28 -7.50 -5.39
CA TRP A 474 5.64 -7.92 -5.73
C TRP A 474 6.67 -6.85 -5.32
N GLN A 475 6.36 -5.56 -5.52
CA GLN A 475 7.24 -4.44 -5.24
C GLN A 475 7.72 -4.41 -3.76
N ARG A 476 8.96 -3.97 -3.55
CA ARG A 476 9.62 -3.81 -2.24
C ARG A 476 10.21 -2.42 -2.03
N GLY A 477 10.65 -1.73 -3.08
CA GLY A 477 11.27 -0.41 -2.96
C GLY A 477 10.26 0.70 -2.63
N GLY A 478 9.06 0.60 -3.19
CA GLY A 478 8.01 1.61 -3.11
C GLY A 478 6.82 1.16 -2.30
N ALA A 479 5.82 2.01 -2.14
CA ALA A 479 4.55 1.73 -1.48
C ALA A 479 3.80 0.58 -2.15
N GLY A 480 3.17 -0.25 -1.33
CA GLY A 480 2.25 -1.29 -1.78
C GLY A 480 0.84 -0.75 -1.93
N ALA A 481 -0.09 -1.64 -2.30
CA ALA A 481 -1.51 -1.35 -2.26
C ALA A 481 -2.13 -1.85 -0.96
N LEU A 482 -3.09 -1.11 -0.42
CA LEU A 482 -4.03 -1.59 0.58
C LEU A 482 -5.40 -1.85 -0.08
N PRO A 483 -5.65 -3.07 -0.59
CA PRO A 483 -6.92 -3.47 -1.16
C PRO A 483 -7.97 -3.74 -0.07
N PHE A 484 -9.22 -3.43 -0.36
CA PHE A 484 -10.38 -3.67 0.51
C PHE A 484 -11.68 -3.79 -0.31
N THR A 485 -12.72 -4.35 0.30
CA THR A 485 -14.11 -4.30 -0.20
C THR A 485 -15.01 -3.34 0.57
N GLY A 486 -14.56 -2.87 1.73
CA GLY A 486 -15.22 -1.84 2.54
C GLY A 486 -14.26 -1.25 3.56
N ASN A 487 -14.52 -0.01 3.95
CA ASN A 487 -13.88 0.75 5.03
C ASN A 487 -14.92 1.67 5.69
N HIS A 488 -14.51 2.57 6.59
CA HIS A 488 -15.44 3.48 7.26
C HIS A 488 -16.13 4.53 6.37
N ASP A 489 -15.55 4.90 5.23
CA ASP A 489 -16.12 5.91 4.33
C ASP A 489 -16.98 5.33 3.21
N GLU A 490 -16.73 4.07 2.86
CA GLU A 490 -17.48 3.41 1.81
C GLU A 490 -18.86 2.90 2.27
N PRO A 491 -19.81 2.76 1.34
CA PRO A 491 -21.00 1.97 1.58
C PRO A 491 -20.63 0.54 1.99
N ALA A 492 -21.49 -0.12 2.77
CA ALA A 492 -21.28 -1.53 3.08
C ALA A 492 -21.10 -2.36 1.79
N PRO A 493 -20.22 -3.39 1.78
CA PRO A 493 -19.93 -4.18 0.59
C PRO A 493 -21.17 -4.69 -0.13
N ARG A 494 -22.23 -5.09 0.60
CA ARG A 494 -23.49 -5.55 0.01
C ARG A 494 -24.21 -4.46 -0.79
N ARG A 495 -24.16 -3.19 -0.35
CA ARG A 495 -24.75 -2.07 -1.10
C ARG A 495 -23.92 -1.71 -2.32
N ALA A 496 -22.60 -1.60 -2.17
CA ALA A 496 -21.71 -1.21 -3.25
C ALA A 496 -21.65 -2.28 -4.35
N LEU A 497 -21.52 -3.55 -3.96
CA LEU A 497 -21.23 -4.66 -4.88
C LEU A 497 -22.48 -5.48 -5.23
N GLY A 498 -23.57 -5.39 -4.46
CA GLY A 498 -24.79 -6.15 -4.73
C GLY A 498 -24.56 -7.66 -4.69
N ALA A 499 -25.11 -8.39 -5.67
CA ALA A 499 -24.93 -9.85 -5.79
C ALA A 499 -23.47 -10.28 -6.01
N TRP A 500 -22.63 -9.38 -6.52
CA TRP A 500 -21.20 -9.61 -6.76
C TRP A 500 -20.34 -9.62 -5.47
N MET A 501 -20.90 -9.18 -4.33
CA MET A 501 -20.16 -8.99 -3.09
C MET A 501 -19.30 -10.20 -2.70
N GLU A 502 -19.87 -11.42 -2.73
CA GLU A 502 -19.12 -12.62 -2.34
C GLU A 502 -17.92 -12.88 -3.25
N GLY A 503 -18.07 -12.75 -4.58
CA GLY A 503 -16.96 -12.93 -5.52
C GLY A 503 -15.86 -11.87 -5.39
N ALA A 504 -16.24 -10.61 -5.17
CA ALA A 504 -15.31 -9.51 -4.91
C ALA A 504 -14.53 -9.70 -3.59
N THR A 505 -15.23 -10.07 -2.51
CA THR A 505 -14.60 -10.34 -1.20
C THR A 505 -13.73 -11.59 -1.26
N PHE A 506 -14.13 -12.62 -2.00
CA PHE A 506 -13.33 -13.82 -2.24
C PHE A 506 -12.00 -13.49 -2.93
N LEU A 507 -12.01 -12.71 -4.02
CA LEU A 507 -10.78 -12.24 -4.67
C LEU A 507 -9.90 -11.46 -3.69
N THR A 508 -10.49 -10.60 -2.87
CA THR A 508 -9.77 -9.71 -1.96
C THR A 508 -9.12 -10.45 -0.80
N LEU A 509 -9.83 -11.42 -0.19
CA LEU A 509 -9.34 -12.16 0.96
C LEU A 509 -8.25 -13.18 0.62
N LEU A 510 -8.29 -13.78 -0.59
CA LEU A 510 -7.29 -14.77 -1.00
C LEU A 510 -6.01 -14.18 -1.61
N GLN A 511 -6.00 -12.91 -1.98
CA GLN A 511 -4.77 -12.30 -2.53
C GLN A 511 -3.62 -12.29 -1.50
N PRO A 512 -2.36 -12.34 -1.95
CA PRO A 512 -1.21 -12.19 -1.08
C PRO A 512 -0.91 -10.71 -0.81
N GLY A 513 -0.11 -10.45 0.23
CA GLY A 513 0.22 -9.09 0.65
C GLY A 513 -0.80 -8.51 1.62
N SER A 514 -0.77 -7.20 1.78
CA SER A 514 -1.65 -6.50 2.71
C SER A 514 -3.10 -6.46 2.23
N LEU A 515 -4.03 -6.41 3.18
CA LEU A 515 -5.42 -6.08 2.91
C LEU A 515 -6.05 -5.37 4.11
N LEU A 516 -7.13 -4.66 3.84
CA LEU A 516 -7.97 -4.02 4.83
C LEU A 516 -9.35 -4.67 4.84
N PHE A 517 -9.82 -4.97 6.06
CA PHE A 517 -11.14 -5.51 6.33
C PHE A 517 -11.81 -4.69 7.42
N TYR A 518 -12.86 -3.95 7.07
CA TYR A 518 -13.68 -3.24 8.04
C TYR A 518 -14.51 -4.19 8.90
N GLY A 519 -14.35 -4.08 10.22
CA GLY A 519 -15.06 -4.91 11.17
C GLY A 519 -16.57 -4.72 11.10
N SER A 520 -17.30 -5.77 11.51
CA SER A 520 -18.75 -5.97 11.38
C SER A 520 -19.26 -6.28 9.97
N GLN A 521 -18.46 -6.10 8.90
CA GLN A 521 -18.87 -6.55 7.56
C GLN A 521 -18.99 -8.08 7.51
N GLU A 522 -18.26 -8.81 8.35
CA GLU A 522 -18.31 -10.27 8.46
C GLU A 522 -19.67 -10.78 8.93
N ILE A 523 -20.45 -9.95 9.64
CA ILE A 523 -21.84 -10.28 10.01
C ILE A 523 -22.87 -9.59 9.10
N GLY A 524 -22.42 -8.88 8.07
CA GLY A 524 -23.27 -8.11 7.17
C GLY A 524 -23.90 -6.89 7.83
N PHE A 525 -23.27 -6.31 8.86
CA PHE A 525 -23.83 -5.15 9.57
C PHE A 525 -23.87 -3.93 8.66
N ASP A 526 -25.02 -3.25 8.64
CA ASP A 526 -25.22 -2.11 7.77
C ASP A 526 -26.36 -1.20 8.24
N ARG A 527 -26.03 -0.01 8.74
CA ARG A 527 -27.01 0.99 9.25
C ARG A 527 -26.66 2.41 8.80
N PRO A 528 -26.83 2.74 7.51
CA PRO A 528 -26.47 4.03 6.96
C PRO A 528 -27.41 5.14 7.45
N ASN A 529 -26.95 6.38 7.29
CA ASN A 529 -27.83 7.55 7.26
C ASN A 529 -27.89 8.07 5.83
N LEU A 530 -28.69 7.45 4.97
CA LEU A 530 -28.67 7.70 3.52
C LEU A 530 -28.91 9.16 3.11
N GLU A 531 -29.53 9.97 3.96
CA GLU A 531 -29.74 11.40 3.71
C GLU A 531 -28.45 12.22 3.79
N LYS A 532 -27.47 11.79 4.60
CA LYS A 532 -26.25 12.55 4.90
C LYS A 532 -24.97 11.78 4.61
N GLU A 533 -24.94 10.51 4.98
CA GLU A 533 -23.78 9.63 4.94
C GLU A 533 -24.18 8.22 4.52
N PRO A 534 -23.91 7.82 3.27
CA PRO A 534 -24.19 6.47 2.78
C PRO A 534 -23.20 5.41 3.28
N LYS A 535 -22.47 5.69 4.36
CA LYS A 535 -21.48 4.82 5.01
C LYS A 535 -22.15 3.59 5.65
N SER A 536 -21.43 2.49 5.81
CA SER A 536 -21.97 1.32 6.57
C SER A 536 -22.32 1.68 8.01
N ILE A 537 -21.41 2.42 8.66
CA ILE A 537 -21.59 2.96 10.01
C ILE A 537 -21.36 4.49 9.91
N PRO A 538 -22.43 5.31 9.88
CA PRO A 538 -22.31 6.76 9.74
C PRO A 538 -21.73 7.43 11.00
N PHE A 539 -21.14 8.61 10.82
CA PHE A 539 -20.64 9.42 11.93
C PHE A 539 -21.68 10.39 12.49
N SER A 540 -22.69 10.73 11.68
CA SER A 540 -23.71 11.74 11.95
C SER A 540 -24.79 11.28 12.91
N VAL A 541 -24.94 9.98 13.17
CA VAL A 541 -25.96 9.43 14.07
C VAL A 541 -25.39 8.32 14.95
N PRO A 542 -25.83 8.19 16.21
CA PRO A 542 -25.39 7.10 17.06
C PRO A 542 -25.74 5.73 16.46
N VAL A 543 -24.74 4.86 16.31
CA VAL A 543 -24.91 3.49 15.82
C VAL A 543 -24.12 2.55 16.71
N GLN A 544 -24.70 1.40 17.01
CA GLN A 544 -24.06 0.29 17.70
C GLN A 544 -24.19 -0.96 16.83
N VAL A 545 -23.09 -1.70 16.67
CA VAL A 545 -23.08 -2.97 15.95
C VAL A 545 -23.96 -3.97 16.70
N ASP A 546 -24.86 -4.62 15.97
CA ASP A 546 -25.73 -5.66 16.50
C ASP A 546 -25.15 -7.05 16.21
N TRP A 547 -24.34 -7.53 17.14
CA TRP A 547 -23.70 -8.85 17.05
C TRP A 547 -24.68 -10.02 17.22
N ALA A 548 -25.88 -9.76 17.77
CA ALA A 548 -26.86 -10.79 18.09
C ALA A 548 -27.76 -11.16 16.90
N ALA A 549 -27.83 -10.28 15.89
CA ALA A 549 -28.63 -10.49 14.68
C ALA A 549 -27.77 -10.45 13.40
N PRO A 550 -26.78 -11.36 13.24
CA PRO A 550 -25.97 -11.42 12.03
C PRO A 550 -26.80 -11.89 10.83
N ASP A 551 -26.46 -11.43 9.62
CA ASP A 551 -26.91 -12.11 8.40
C ASP A 551 -26.22 -13.48 8.33
N ALA A 552 -26.99 -14.55 8.52
CA ALA A 552 -26.45 -15.91 8.63
C ALA A 552 -25.72 -16.37 7.37
N LYS A 553 -26.12 -15.90 6.19
CA LYS A 553 -25.46 -16.24 4.93
C LYS A 553 -24.12 -15.53 4.82
N ILE A 554 -24.09 -14.22 5.10
CA ILE A 554 -22.87 -13.42 5.05
C ILE A 554 -21.85 -13.90 6.08
N LYS A 555 -22.31 -14.20 7.30
CA LYS A 555 -21.45 -14.73 8.36
C LYS A 555 -20.81 -16.06 7.98
N ARG A 556 -21.61 -16.98 7.44
CA ARG A 556 -21.11 -18.27 6.97
C ARG A 556 -20.07 -18.10 5.85
N PHE A 557 -20.39 -17.28 4.85
CA PHE A 557 -19.49 -16.99 3.74
C PHE A 557 -18.12 -16.48 4.21
N HIS A 558 -18.09 -15.51 5.13
CA HIS A 558 -16.83 -15.00 5.67
C HIS A 558 -16.07 -16.05 6.47
N GLN A 559 -16.75 -16.81 7.35
CA GLN A 559 -16.11 -17.87 8.13
C GLN A 559 -15.46 -18.94 7.24
N GLU A 560 -16.17 -19.38 6.20
CA GLU A 560 -15.65 -20.35 5.21
C GLU A 560 -14.49 -19.76 4.41
N THR A 561 -14.58 -18.49 4.00
CA THR A 561 -13.54 -17.82 3.21
C THR A 561 -12.28 -17.55 4.02
N PHE A 562 -12.41 -17.16 5.29
CA PHE A 562 -11.26 -17.00 6.20
C PHE A 562 -10.54 -18.32 6.43
N ALA A 563 -11.29 -19.40 6.69
CA ALA A 563 -10.72 -20.73 6.85
C ALA A 563 -9.98 -21.18 5.57
N LEU A 564 -10.59 -20.97 4.39
CA LEU A 564 -9.98 -21.30 3.11
C LEU A 564 -8.73 -20.46 2.81
N ALA A 565 -8.76 -19.16 3.10
CA ALA A 565 -7.58 -18.29 2.93
C ALA A 565 -6.43 -18.76 3.82
N GLY A 566 -6.70 -19.08 5.09
CA GLY A 566 -5.73 -19.64 6.02
C GLY A 566 -5.14 -20.97 5.53
N GLU A 567 -5.98 -21.88 5.03
CA GLU A 567 -5.54 -23.16 4.45
C GLU A 567 -4.59 -22.93 3.26
N ILE A 568 -4.99 -22.07 2.32
CA ILE A 568 -4.24 -21.86 1.08
C ILE A 568 -2.94 -21.12 1.31
N HIS A 569 -2.92 -20.09 2.15
CA HIS A 569 -1.67 -19.41 2.51
C HIS A 569 -0.77 -20.32 3.34
N GLY A 570 -1.32 -21.21 4.17
CA GLY A 570 -0.55 -22.26 4.85
C GLY A 570 0.08 -23.27 3.87
N LEU A 571 -0.65 -23.69 2.84
CA LEU A 571 -0.18 -24.65 1.83
C LEU A 571 0.89 -24.07 0.89
N LEU A 572 0.73 -22.80 0.50
CA LEU A 572 1.61 -22.10 -0.45
C LEU A 572 2.79 -21.41 0.24
N GLY A 573 2.65 -21.06 1.53
CA GLY A 573 3.58 -20.18 2.22
C GLY A 573 3.61 -18.78 1.61
N ALA A 574 4.78 -18.14 1.60
CA ALA A 574 4.95 -16.89 0.87
C ALA A 574 4.70 -17.11 -0.63
N SER A 575 3.74 -16.38 -1.20
CA SER A 575 3.33 -16.53 -2.59
C SER A 575 3.32 -15.20 -3.35
N ASP A 576 3.55 -15.27 -4.65
CA ASP A 576 3.32 -14.20 -5.60
C ASP A 576 1.90 -14.29 -6.19
N MET A 577 1.37 -13.13 -6.59
CA MET A 577 0.12 -13.02 -7.33
C MET A 577 0.45 -12.84 -8.81
N GLU A 578 0.04 -13.76 -9.66
CA GLU A 578 0.22 -13.67 -11.11
C GLU A 578 -1.15 -13.53 -11.80
N PRO A 579 -1.39 -12.47 -12.58
CA PRO A 579 -2.63 -12.33 -13.32
C PRO A 579 -2.80 -13.51 -14.28
N LEU A 580 -3.99 -14.10 -14.32
CA LEU A 580 -4.25 -15.20 -15.26
C LEU A 580 -4.19 -14.66 -16.70
N PRO A 581 -3.42 -15.30 -17.61
CA PRO A 581 -3.40 -14.95 -19.02
C PRO A 581 -4.74 -15.35 -19.65
N LEU A 582 -5.33 -14.43 -20.41
CA LEU A 582 -6.64 -14.64 -21.05
C LEU A 582 -6.48 -14.34 -22.54
N ASP A 583 -6.64 -15.37 -23.35
CA ASP A 583 -6.48 -15.30 -24.80
C ASP A 583 -7.62 -14.50 -25.47
N GLU A 584 -8.79 -14.46 -24.84
CA GLU A 584 -9.98 -13.71 -25.26
C GLU A 584 -10.59 -13.02 -24.05
N SER A 585 -11.08 -11.78 -24.19
CA SER A 585 -11.62 -10.95 -23.09
C SER A 585 -12.83 -11.62 -22.43
N PRO A 586 -12.67 -12.44 -21.37
CA PRO A 586 -13.74 -13.28 -20.93
C PRO A 586 -14.58 -12.53 -19.89
N GLY A 587 -15.81 -12.98 -19.68
CA GLY A 587 -16.70 -12.46 -18.64
C GLY A 587 -16.23 -12.81 -17.22
N TRP A 588 -15.06 -13.41 -17.03
CA TRP A 588 -14.49 -13.77 -15.73
C TRP A 588 -13.12 -13.11 -15.49
N VAL A 589 -12.70 -13.13 -14.23
CA VAL A 589 -11.45 -12.53 -13.74
C VAL A 589 -10.77 -13.44 -12.74
N GLY A 590 -9.46 -13.31 -12.58
CA GLY A 590 -8.72 -14.10 -11.59
C GLY A 590 -7.22 -13.96 -11.67
N PHE A 591 -6.56 -14.61 -10.72
CA PHE A 591 -5.11 -14.65 -10.59
C PHE A 591 -4.66 -16.01 -10.04
N LEU A 592 -3.41 -16.36 -10.30
CA LEU A 592 -2.69 -17.45 -9.68
C LEU A 592 -1.97 -16.95 -8.43
N LEU A 593 -2.04 -17.75 -7.38
CA LEU A 593 -1.14 -17.70 -6.24
C LEU A 593 -0.03 -18.70 -6.50
N VAL A 594 1.20 -18.24 -6.64
CA VAL A 594 2.37 -19.09 -6.95
C VAL A 594 3.30 -19.08 -5.75
N SER A 595 3.59 -20.25 -5.18
CA SER A 595 4.52 -20.36 -4.05
C SER A 595 5.91 -19.86 -4.43
N ARG A 596 6.52 -19.01 -3.60
CA ARG A 596 7.93 -18.61 -3.74
C ARG A 596 8.91 -19.69 -3.30
N GLN A 597 8.41 -20.81 -2.77
CA GLN A 597 9.28 -21.89 -2.32
C GLN A 597 9.84 -22.64 -3.55
N PRO A 598 11.18 -22.73 -3.71
CA PRO A 598 11.81 -23.24 -4.94
C PRO A 598 11.47 -24.68 -5.36
N ARG A 599 10.81 -25.46 -4.48
CA ARG A 599 10.60 -26.91 -4.66
C ARG A 599 9.15 -27.34 -4.74
N SER A 600 8.18 -26.44 -4.55
CA SER A 600 6.80 -26.87 -4.33
C SER A 600 5.98 -26.97 -5.63
N LEU A 601 6.28 -26.17 -6.67
CA LEU A 601 5.42 -25.96 -7.86
C LEU A 601 3.93 -25.76 -7.51
N ARG A 602 3.62 -25.46 -6.24
CA ARG A 602 2.25 -25.38 -5.76
C ARG A 602 1.68 -24.06 -6.22
N ALA A 603 0.53 -24.14 -6.85
CA ALA A 603 -0.23 -22.98 -7.24
C ALA A 603 -1.72 -23.17 -6.97
N ALA A 604 -2.42 -22.06 -6.77
CA ALA A 604 -3.87 -22.04 -6.73
C ALA A 604 -4.40 -20.89 -7.57
N ALA A 605 -5.39 -21.13 -8.41
CA ALA A 605 -6.11 -20.08 -9.13
C ALA A 605 -7.32 -19.61 -8.33
N VAL A 606 -7.43 -18.31 -8.12
CA VAL A 606 -8.61 -17.65 -7.59
C VAL A 606 -9.35 -17.03 -8.76
N VAL A 607 -10.54 -17.53 -9.08
CA VAL A 607 -11.34 -17.08 -10.23
C VAL A 607 -12.74 -16.70 -9.80
N ALA A 608 -13.29 -15.67 -10.44
CA ALA A 608 -14.63 -15.19 -10.15
C ALA A 608 -15.30 -14.54 -11.37
N ASN A 609 -16.62 -14.55 -11.39
CA ASN A 609 -17.47 -14.07 -12.47
C ASN A 609 -18.22 -12.80 -12.03
N PRO A 610 -17.76 -11.60 -12.40
CA PRO A 610 -18.41 -10.34 -12.05
C PRO A 610 -19.64 -10.02 -12.92
N THR A 611 -20.23 -10.99 -13.62
CA THR A 611 -21.36 -10.77 -14.53
C THR A 611 -22.63 -11.48 -14.08
N ASP A 612 -23.75 -11.05 -14.66
CA ASP A 612 -25.09 -11.62 -14.43
C ASP A 612 -25.37 -12.87 -15.29
N ARG A 613 -24.38 -13.37 -16.03
CA ARG A 613 -24.49 -14.53 -16.92
C ARG A 613 -23.52 -15.61 -16.51
N GLU A 614 -23.83 -16.85 -16.86
CA GLU A 614 -22.87 -17.96 -16.75
C GLU A 614 -21.70 -17.72 -17.73
N VAL A 615 -20.48 -18.04 -17.29
CA VAL A 615 -19.26 -17.88 -18.10
C VAL A 615 -18.43 -19.16 -18.10
N ASP A 616 -17.90 -19.50 -19.26
CA ASP A 616 -16.89 -20.54 -19.41
C ASP A 616 -15.53 -20.02 -18.93
N VAL A 617 -14.91 -20.77 -18.03
CA VAL A 617 -13.58 -20.47 -17.48
C VAL A 617 -12.60 -21.49 -18.00
N ARG A 618 -11.60 -21.01 -18.75
CA ARG A 618 -10.51 -21.83 -19.28
C ARG A 618 -9.20 -21.09 -19.11
N PHE A 619 -8.22 -21.75 -18.53
CA PHE A 619 -6.86 -21.24 -18.42
C PHE A 619 -5.89 -22.41 -18.20
N SER A 620 -4.61 -22.15 -18.43
CA SER A 620 -3.54 -23.12 -18.20
C SER A 620 -2.55 -22.56 -17.19
N HIS A 621 -1.99 -23.44 -16.36
CA HIS A 621 -0.86 -23.10 -15.52
C HIS A 621 0.35 -22.76 -16.43
N PRO A 622 0.99 -21.59 -16.25
CA PRO A 622 2.01 -21.11 -17.19
C PRO A 622 3.25 -22.00 -17.26
N GLU A 623 3.67 -22.60 -16.15
CA GLU A 623 4.86 -23.47 -16.12
C GLU A 623 4.58 -24.95 -16.45
N THR A 624 3.58 -25.56 -15.82
CA THR A 624 3.28 -26.99 -16.00
C THR A 624 2.42 -27.29 -17.22
N GLY A 625 1.73 -26.30 -17.78
CA GLY A 625 0.74 -26.49 -18.84
C GLY A 625 -0.56 -27.16 -18.37
N SER A 626 -0.73 -27.42 -17.08
CA SER A 626 -1.95 -28.03 -16.53
C SER A 626 -3.17 -27.17 -16.85
N GLN A 627 -4.19 -27.76 -17.45
CA GLN A 627 -5.37 -27.03 -17.92
C GLN A 627 -6.52 -27.14 -16.91
N TYR A 628 -7.25 -26.04 -16.75
CA TYR A 628 -8.55 -26.03 -16.10
C TYR A 628 -9.62 -25.61 -17.11
N SER A 629 -10.75 -26.32 -17.08
CA SER A 629 -11.97 -25.96 -17.83
C SER A 629 -13.18 -26.18 -16.94
N GLY A 630 -14.04 -25.17 -16.84
CA GLY A 630 -15.26 -25.25 -16.05
C GLY A 630 -16.19 -24.08 -16.33
N ARG A 631 -17.30 -24.03 -15.59
CA ARG A 631 -18.29 -22.95 -15.66
C ARG A 631 -18.43 -22.26 -14.32
N LEU A 632 -18.60 -20.94 -14.35
CA LEU A 632 -18.99 -20.15 -13.18
C LEU A 632 -20.40 -19.60 -13.39
N PRO A 633 -21.34 -19.82 -12.46
CA PRO A 633 -22.64 -19.19 -12.51
C PRO A 633 -22.49 -17.66 -12.38
N PRO A 634 -23.56 -16.88 -12.66
CA PRO A 634 -23.59 -15.45 -12.37
C PRO A 634 -23.09 -15.14 -10.97
N TRP A 635 -22.17 -14.17 -10.82
CA TRP A 635 -21.57 -13.76 -9.55
C TRP A 635 -20.72 -14.83 -8.83
N GLY A 636 -20.54 -15.99 -9.47
CA GLY A 636 -19.88 -17.15 -8.87
C GLY A 636 -18.37 -16.98 -8.74
N TYR A 637 -17.77 -17.74 -7.84
CA TYR A 637 -16.32 -17.76 -7.58
C TYR A 637 -15.86 -19.19 -7.33
N ARG A 638 -14.56 -19.43 -7.52
CA ARG A 638 -13.94 -20.74 -7.31
C ARG A 638 -12.46 -20.60 -7.02
N LEU A 639 -11.96 -21.51 -6.20
CA LEU A 639 -10.55 -21.80 -6.06
C LEU A 639 -10.23 -23.09 -6.83
N VAL A 640 -9.18 -23.08 -7.64
CA VAL A 640 -8.66 -24.27 -8.33
C VAL A 640 -7.25 -24.53 -7.82
N ARG A 641 -6.99 -25.73 -7.29
CA ARG A 641 -5.66 -26.14 -6.81
C ARG A 641 -4.93 -26.91 -7.91
N PHE A 642 -3.65 -26.64 -8.09
CA PHE A 642 -2.77 -27.31 -9.04
C PHE A 642 -1.74 -28.17 -8.32
#